data_AF-A0A229S4H2-F1
#
_entry.id   AF-A0A229S4H2-F1
#
_cell.length_a   1.000
_cell.length_b   1.000
_cell.length_c   1.000
_cell.angle_alpha   90.00
_cell.angle_beta   90.00
_cell.angle_gamma   90.00
#
_symmetry.space_group_name_H-M   'P 1'
#
loop_
_entity.id
_entity.type
_entity.pdbx_description
1 polymer ?
#
loop_
_entity_poly.entity_id
_entity_poly.type
_entity_poly.pdbx_seq_one_letter_code
_entity_poly.pdbx_strand_id
1 'polypeptide(L)'
;PRTPDTHTPRTPDTHTGPSRGPGQTGPGGRPNQPHQPQPAARGNDFGPGAQPHTGTPGSPGTHGPGTRPGGTGPGNTGPGGRGPGGHSGQPHSPEGHGPDGHGPRQDPDGHPDGSPHDRGPDGEPDRPLTPDEVNQRHSEGTPAGSSYHRGDPDMGDLPHRVQPDPDGRYTVDVHVTPDGHARIGNRTYTPEEFADILRRNGDYDGRPIRLIGCDAGSNDFARRLSRELDTEVMAPSRPAWTDSNGRVFSSDYEIGPDGRPRPKIPPNGEWDVHSPDGTARRASDDGFTPDTSHTDKQGVDADSARSRGDGDDDTSSRRDQPPPGADPDRTSHRQDPPSSADGDIPRDRNQHSVRQEGELLDGNRQQDIHRNPQHQTDFDPPTTPGATPSRVGGPDPDTDIRPPARGERFPGDQQLGRNQAYEVFDDAGRRRGVYHTDGTGRVTHIDTEHPNQQPRVKDKGPNGTVTYKPNDNYHPNPDVTNPHPNTTYRVEVEGHHQTFSTDAQGNPHPSVTFHRPDFEGEPVTVHRGDALAPDPKASFASGGPYAPHTRYEVTDSAGVHRGTFYTDAKGHVRWADIESGRMMRKHPDIEANNKYGIGEGDPIVRQRLDPDAEVPHGARDPERFRGNERVDMRIPRGDSFFDHMPKDAEGKPLPLEPNKKYVVTSEYRNPGREDHTRSIYWTDEHGNVVLETYRPAHPDLNNPAPNMVYNVDDGKFVYHTGPELDGGGTDTVRGRANDLELQEDGAAPNRDSSAQDESNKQATGTPGKYDGGHLFGKQFDSPGELLNMMAQWRPQNQGRKIAGPDHWHAFESDLANFLEKGGGKRKIEGMEVFPMRDGSQVPHTIQVRWIEVDEFGNSNVHMRSFPNNPPARP
;
A
#
# COMPACT_ATOMS: atom_id res chain seq x y z
N PRO A 1 15.42 -0.41 -63.77
CA PRO A 1 16.43 0.35 -62.98
C PRO A 1 16.73 -0.41 -61.68
N ARG A 2 17.97 -0.89 -61.52
CA ARG A 2 18.43 -1.92 -60.56
C ARG A 2 19.53 -1.35 -59.63
N THR A 3 19.52 -1.76 -58.35
CA THR A 3 20.63 -1.90 -57.34
C THR A 3 21.46 -0.65 -56.92
N PRO A 4 22.26 -0.64 -55.81
CA PRO A 4 22.47 -1.62 -54.70
C PRO A 4 22.63 -1.02 -53.25
N ASP A 5 22.90 -1.94 -52.31
CA ASP A 5 23.26 -1.92 -50.87
C ASP A 5 24.39 -0.99 -50.35
N THR A 6 24.57 -0.98 -49.00
CA THR A 6 25.78 -0.89 -48.11
C THR A 6 25.57 0.08 -46.92
N HIS A 7 26.12 -0.01 -45.70
CA HIS A 7 27.01 -0.90 -44.92
C HIS A 7 26.94 -0.49 -43.42
N THR A 8 27.10 -1.44 -42.49
CA THR A 8 27.56 -1.23 -41.09
C THR A 8 29.10 -1.16 -41.01
N PRO A 9 29.67 -0.73 -39.86
CA PRO A 9 30.78 -1.48 -39.28
C PRO A 9 30.73 -1.70 -37.75
N ARG A 10 31.28 -2.86 -37.34
CA ARG A 10 31.60 -3.33 -35.98
C ARG A 10 33.04 -2.94 -35.57
N THR A 11 33.34 -3.01 -34.26
CA THR A 11 34.65 -3.42 -33.71
C THR A 11 34.49 -4.12 -32.33
N PRO A 12 35.48 -4.92 -31.86
CA PRO A 12 35.24 -6.25 -31.29
C PRO A 12 35.78 -6.53 -29.87
N ASP A 13 35.34 -7.67 -29.30
CA ASP A 13 35.92 -8.36 -28.15
C ASP A 13 37.19 -9.18 -28.50
N THR A 14 38.14 -9.27 -27.56
CA THR A 14 38.88 -10.52 -27.30
C THR A 14 39.36 -10.62 -25.83
N HIS A 15 38.94 -11.68 -25.15
CA HIS A 15 39.63 -12.29 -24.01
C HIS A 15 40.81 -13.16 -24.48
N THR A 16 41.88 -13.29 -23.67
CA THR A 16 42.54 -14.58 -23.35
C THR A 16 43.50 -14.44 -22.17
N GLY A 17 43.45 -15.38 -21.22
CA GLY A 17 44.44 -15.55 -20.14
C GLY A 17 45.68 -16.37 -20.57
N PRO A 18 46.55 -16.81 -19.63
CA PRO A 18 47.67 -17.70 -19.93
C PRO A 18 47.58 -19.11 -19.29
N SER A 19 48.36 -20.06 -19.85
CA SER A 19 48.42 -21.49 -19.52
C SER A 19 49.86 -22.02 -19.31
N ARG A 20 50.02 -22.96 -18.35
CA ARG A 20 50.98 -24.12 -18.20
C ARG A 20 52.49 -23.81 -18.07
N GLY A 21 53.37 -24.49 -17.33
CA GLY A 21 53.53 -25.76 -16.54
C GLY A 21 55.08 -25.91 -16.26
N PRO A 22 55.74 -27.03 -15.80
CA PRO A 22 55.33 -28.41 -15.45
C PRO A 22 55.98 -29.02 -14.16
N GLY A 23 55.70 -30.30 -13.81
CA GLY A 23 56.65 -31.15 -13.02
C GLY A 23 56.06 -32.21 -12.04
N GLN A 24 56.39 -33.49 -12.30
CA GLN A 24 55.91 -34.77 -11.71
C GLN A 24 56.28 -35.09 -10.24
N THR A 25 55.47 -35.90 -9.52
CA THR A 25 55.68 -37.32 -9.11
C THR A 25 54.54 -37.82 -8.19
N GLY A 26 53.96 -39.01 -8.45
CA GLY A 26 52.93 -39.68 -7.60
C GLY A 26 53.54 -40.63 -6.54
N PRO A 27 52.87 -41.71 -6.06
CA PRO A 27 51.45 -42.11 -6.19
C PRO A 27 50.78 -42.69 -4.91
N GLY A 28 49.45 -42.95 -4.96
CA GLY A 28 48.87 -44.19 -4.40
C GLY A 28 47.75 -44.10 -3.34
N GLY A 29 46.59 -44.72 -3.63
CA GLY A 29 45.75 -45.41 -2.62
C GLY A 29 44.31 -44.93 -2.41
N ARG A 30 43.35 -45.50 -3.14
CA ARG A 30 41.95 -45.78 -2.70
C ARG A 30 41.84 -47.31 -2.46
N PRO A 31 40.75 -47.88 -1.90
CA PRO A 31 39.69 -47.40 -1.00
C PRO A 31 39.46 -48.36 0.19
N ASN A 32 38.53 -48.06 1.13
CA ASN A 32 37.62 -49.05 1.76
C ASN A 32 36.64 -48.41 2.77
N GLN A 33 35.35 -48.46 2.43
CA GLN A 33 34.26 -48.82 3.37
C GLN A 33 34.03 -50.34 3.22
N PRO A 34 33.34 -51.08 4.12
CA PRO A 34 32.28 -50.65 5.06
C PRO A 34 32.46 -51.23 6.48
N HIS A 35 31.52 -50.95 7.40
CA HIS A 35 30.89 -51.91 8.33
C HIS A 35 30.11 -51.18 9.44
N GLN A 36 28.78 -51.35 9.44
CA GLN A 36 27.97 -51.42 10.67
C GLN A 36 28.07 -52.86 11.21
N PRO A 37 28.01 -53.05 12.55
CA PRO A 37 26.74 -53.44 13.17
C PRO A 37 26.49 -52.88 14.60
N GLN A 38 25.20 -52.67 14.93
CA GLN A 38 24.62 -52.64 16.30
C GLN A 38 24.67 -54.05 16.94
N PRO A 39 24.39 -54.31 18.27
CA PRO A 39 23.39 -53.63 19.14
C PRO A 39 23.64 -53.59 20.68
N ALA A 40 22.65 -52.99 21.38
CA ALA A 40 22.06 -53.38 22.68
C ALA A 40 22.33 -52.56 23.98
N ALA A 41 21.25 -51.90 24.43
CA ALA A 41 20.53 -52.10 25.72
C ALA A 41 20.71 -51.15 26.94
N ARG A 42 19.51 -50.66 27.37
CA ARG A 42 18.95 -50.45 28.73
C ARG A 42 19.14 -49.12 29.48
N GLY A 43 18.00 -48.57 29.91
CA GLY A 43 17.83 -47.65 31.03
C GLY A 43 16.44 -47.00 31.02
N ASN A 44 15.54 -47.45 31.91
CA ASN A 44 14.12 -47.11 31.99
C ASN A 44 13.81 -45.81 32.78
N ASP A 45 12.60 -45.27 32.57
CA ASP A 45 11.50 -45.09 33.56
C ASP A 45 10.83 -43.69 33.64
N PHE A 46 9.51 -43.78 33.86
CA PHE A 46 8.50 -42.79 34.29
C PHE A 46 7.62 -42.08 33.24
N GLY A 47 6.46 -42.71 32.96
CA GLY A 47 5.16 -42.02 32.75
C GLY A 47 4.46 -41.75 34.10
N PRO A 48 3.27 -41.10 34.14
CA PRO A 48 2.00 -41.62 33.60
C PRO A 48 1.20 -40.54 32.82
N GLY A 49 0.12 -40.76 32.07
CA GLY A 49 -0.80 -41.87 31.87
C GLY A 49 -2.23 -41.31 31.76
N ALA A 50 -2.90 -41.46 30.61
CA ALA A 50 -4.36 -41.49 30.49
C ALA A 50 -4.79 -42.04 29.10
N GLN A 51 -5.53 -43.13 29.15
CA GLN A 51 -6.29 -43.81 28.07
C GLN A 51 -7.77 -43.79 28.52
N PRO A 52 -8.75 -44.33 27.77
CA PRO A 52 -8.90 -44.56 26.33
C PRO A 52 -10.30 -44.09 25.83
N HIS A 53 -10.68 -44.33 24.56
CA HIS A 53 -11.83 -45.18 24.20
C HIS A 53 -12.11 -45.20 22.68
N THR A 54 -12.59 -46.37 22.28
CA THR A 54 -12.77 -46.99 20.98
C THR A 54 -14.04 -46.58 20.24
N GLY A 55 -14.03 -46.62 18.90
CA GLY A 55 -15.26 -46.68 18.10
C GLY A 55 -15.03 -46.68 16.59
N THR A 56 -14.89 -47.86 15.98
CA THR A 56 -15.26 -48.13 14.57
C THR A 56 -16.54 -48.98 14.62
N PRO A 57 -17.49 -48.85 13.67
CA PRO A 57 -17.49 -49.77 12.53
C PRO A 57 -18.11 -49.23 11.22
N GLY A 58 -17.71 -49.81 10.08
CA GLY A 58 -18.65 -50.04 8.96
C GLY A 58 -18.18 -49.72 7.53
N SER A 59 -17.59 -50.71 6.85
CA SER A 59 -17.67 -50.86 5.37
C SER A 59 -18.79 -51.82 5.01
N PRO A 60 -19.35 -51.78 3.78
CA PRO A 60 -19.00 -52.80 2.76
C PRO A 60 -18.95 -52.25 1.31
N GLY A 61 -17.91 -52.54 0.51
CA GLY A 61 -17.91 -53.57 -0.56
C GLY A 61 -18.26 -52.97 -1.94
N THR A 62 -17.77 -53.37 -3.13
CA THR A 62 -16.94 -54.47 -3.65
C THR A 62 -16.73 -54.25 -5.18
N HIS A 63 -15.69 -54.88 -5.76
CA HIS A 63 -15.38 -55.13 -7.20
C HIS A 63 -14.73 -53.97 -8.00
N GLY A 64 -13.67 -54.10 -8.79
CA GLY A 64 -12.85 -55.21 -9.31
C GLY A 64 -11.80 -54.65 -10.32
N PRO A 65 -10.82 -55.43 -10.81
CA PRO A 65 -9.49 -54.93 -11.23
C PRO A 65 -9.15 -55.05 -12.74
N GLY A 66 -8.01 -54.47 -13.14
CA GLY A 66 -7.28 -54.69 -14.42
C GLY A 66 -7.07 -53.37 -15.18
N THR A 67 -6.00 -53.04 -15.90
CA THR A 67 -4.74 -53.70 -16.32
C THR A 67 -4.00 -52.64 -17.19
N ARG A 68 -2.70 -52.39 -16.93
CA ARG A 68 -1.55 -52.03 -17.82
C ARG A 68 -1.70 -52.20 -19.37
N PRO A 69 -0.67 -51.90 -20.23
CA PRO A 69 0.42 -50.87 -20.27
C PRO A 69 0.85 -50.39 -21.70
N GLY A 70 1.92 -49.57 -21.81
CA GLY A 70 2.92 -49.57 -22.91
C GLY A 70 2.81 -48.43 -23.94
N GLY A 71 3.86 -47.88 -24.57
CA GLY A 71 5.32 -48.13 -24.66
C GLY A 71 5.98 -46.95 -25.43
N THR A 72 7.22 -46.53 -25.11
CA THR A 72 8.51 -46.80 -25.81
C THR A 72 8.85 -45.96 -27.08
N GLY A 73 9.79 -44.98 -26.89
CA GLY A 73 10.92 -44.47 -27.74
C GLY A 73 10.84 -44.35 -29.29
N PRO A 74 11.96 -44.06 -30.02
CA PRO A 74 13.29 -43.51 -29.66
C PRO A 74 13.95 -42.50 -30.68
N GLY A 75 15.10 -41.88 -30.34
CA GLY A 75 16.35 -41.90 -31.16
C GLY A 75 16.79 -40.77 -32.15
N ASN A 76 17.91 -40.09 -31.80
CA ASN A 76 19.20 -39.92 -32.53
C ASN A 76 19.53 -38.87 -33.66
N THR A 77 20.76 -38.29 -33.48
CA THR A 77 21.88 -37.92 -34.42
C THR A 77 22.01 -36.53 -35.12
N GLY A 78 23.23 -35.93 -35.04
CA GLY A 78 23.74 -34.67 -35.68
C GLY A 78 24.19 -34.84 -37.16
N PRO A 79 25.24 -34.16 -37.76
CA PRO A 79 26.28 -33.20 -37.24
C PRO A 79 26.77 -32.03 -38.20
N GLY A 80 27.68 -31.14 -37.73
CA GLY A 80 28.96 -30.75 -38.39
C GLY A 80 29.17 -29.44 -39.22
N GLY A 81 30.25 -28.66 -38.90
CA GLY A 81 31.28 -28.26 -39.90
C GLY A 81 31.79 -26.79 -40.09
N ARG A 82 33.08 -26.54 -39.73
CA ARG A 82 34.19 -25.78 -40.43
C ARG A 82 34.37 -24.23 -40.36
N GLY A 83 35.58 -23.77 -39.95
CA GLY A 83 36.22 -22.44 -40.16
C GLY A 83 37.08 -22.38 -41.46
N PRO A 84 38.24 -21.65 -41.63
CA PRO A 84 39.03 -20.72 -40.74
C PRO A 84 39.77 -19.49 -41.41
N GLY A 85 40.59 -18.71 -40.64
CA GLY A 85 41.84 -17.98 -41.02
C GLY A 85 41.76 -16.47 -41.41
N GLY A 86 42.72 -15.53 -41.19
CA GLY A 86 44.05 -15.48 -40.55
C GLY A 86 44.83 -14.15 -40.87
N HIS A 87 45.65 -13.68 -39.90
CA HIS A 87 46.98 -12.98 -39.95
C HIS A 87 47.27 -11.53 -40.44
N SER A 88 47.99 -10.80 -39.56
CA SER A 88 49.33 -10.14 -39.71
C SER A 88 49.46 -8.60 -39.65
N GLY A 89 50.42 -8.11 -38.84
CA GLY A 89 51.16 -6.84 -39.06
C GLY A 89 51.39 -5.89 -37.85
N GLN A 90 52.62 -5.90 -37.31
CA GLN A 90 53.26 -4.98 -36.32
C GLN A 90 53.94 -3.77 -37.05
N PRO A 91 54.79 -2.90 -36.42
CA PRO A 91 54.86 -2.31 -35.05
C PRO A 91 55.13 -0.76 -35.08
N HIS A 92 55.28 -0.10 -33.90
CA HIS A 92 56.38 0.84 -33.51
C HIS A 92 55.97 1.83 -32.39
N SER A 93 56.69 1.80 -31.26
CA SER A 93 56.87 2.86 -30.22
C SER A 93 57.97 3.86 -30.69
N PRO A 94 58.44 4.93 -29.97
CA PRO A 94 58.40 5.18 -28.50
C PRO A 94 58.37 6.67 -27.98
N GLU A 95 58.47 6.81 -26.64
CA GLU A 95 59.03 7.94 -25.84
C GLU A 95 58.26 9.29 -25.78
N GLY A 96 58.20 10.09 -24.70
CA GLY A 96 58.82 10.08 -23.37
C GLY A 96 58.70 11.49 -22.70
N HIS A 97 58.84 11.55 -21.36
CA HIS A 97 59.09 12.75 -20.49
C HIS A 97 57.92 13.75 -20.31
N GLY A 98 57.64 14.41 -19.18
CA GLY A 98 58.31 14.73 -17.91
C GLY A 98 57.67 16.02 -17.34
N PRO A 99 57.83 16.37 -16.04
CA PRO A 99 56.81 17.03 -15.20
C PRO A 99 57.13 18.50 -14.82
N ASP A 100 56.16 19.18 -14.16
CA ASP A 100 56.27 20.30 -13.17
C ASP A 100 54.81 20.63 -12.72
N GLY A 101 54.39 20.93 -11.48
CA GLY A 101 55.01 21.49 -10.27
C GLY A 101 54.26 22.79 -9.91
N HIS A 102 53.63 22.91 -8.72
CA HIS A 102 53.53 24.11 -7.85
C HIS A 102 52.42 23.98 -6.77
N GLY A 103 52.80 24.29 -5.52
CA GLY A 103 51.98 24.25 -4.30
C GLY A 103 51.56 25.65 -3.75
N PRO A 104 51.20 25.76 -2.45
CA PRO A 104 50.14 26.63 -1.91
C PRO A 104 50.62 27.92 -1.22
N ARG A 105 49.69 28.80 -0.80
CA ARG A 105 49.96 29.99 0.05
C ARG A 105 48.90 30.22 1.13
N GLN A 106 49.38 30.59 2.32
CA GLN A 106 48.68 31.09 3.52
C GLN A 106 49.25 32.48 3.92
N ASP A 107 48.53 33.11 4.88
CA ASP A 107 48.91 34.15 5.87
C ASP A 107 48.81 35.65 5.49
N PRO A 108 48.82 36.61 6.46
CA PRO A 108 48.00 36.80 7.69
C PRO A 108 47.67 38.31 7.97
N ASP A 109 46.91 38.68 9.03
CA ASP A 109 47.08 39.92 9.85
C ASP A 109 45.99 40.05 10.95
N GLY A 110 46.34 40.56 12.14
CA GLY A 110 45.46 40.56 13.33
C GLY A 110 45.49 41.80 14.25
N HIS A 111 44.53 41.77 15.21
CA HIS A 111 44.43 42.44 16.54
C HIS A 111 44.01 43.94 16.66
N PRO A 112 43.59 44.45 17.85
CA PRO A 112 42.56 43.97 18.82
C PRO A 112 41.69 45.11 19.48
N ASP A 113 40.72 44.73 20.33
CA ASP A 113 40.31 45.34 21.63
C ASP A 113 38.80 45.63 21.86
N GLY A 114 38.28 45.22 23.03
CA GLY A 114 37.08 45.77 23.68
C GLY A 114 35.82 44.90 23.91
N SER A 115 35.83 43.93 24.84
CA SER A 115 34.62 43.35 25.50
C SER A 115 34.12 44.23 26.67
N PRO A 116 33.01 43.96 27.40
CA PRO A 116 31.84 43.11 27.17
C PRO A 116 30.48 43.82 27.46
N HIS A 117 29.38 43.42 26.78
CA HIS A 117 28.04 43.57 27.36
C HIS A 117 27.20 42.32 27.09
N ASP A 118 26.79 41.70 28.19
CA ASP A 118 25.95 40.51 28.28
C ASP A 118 24.66 40.65 27.47
N ARG A 119 24.52 39.79 26.46
CA ARG A 119 23.21 39.24 26.07
C ARG A 119 23.19 37.79 26.50
N GLY A 120 22.21 37.45 27.35
CA GLY A 120 21.85 36.06 27.63
C GLY A 120 21.47 35.33 26.35
N PRO A 121 21.63 34.00 26.30
CA PRO A 121 21.72 33.26 25.05
C PRO A 121 20.34 33.04 24.40
N ASP A 122 20.18 33.61 23.22
CA ASP A 122 19.37 33.00 22.16
C ASP A 122 20.08 31.72 21.69
N GLY A 123 19.33 30.62 21.54
CA GLY A 123 19.71 29.44 20.75
C GLY A 123 20.46 28.31 21.47
N GLU A 124 19.72 27.39 22.12
CA GLU A 124 20.17 26.00 22.20
C GLU A 124 19.61 25.21 20.99
N PRO A 125 20.38 24.31 20.37
CA PRO A 125 19.93 23.46 19.27
C PRO A 125 19.02 22.31 19.76
N ASP A 126 18.25 21.75 18.84
CA ASP A 126 17.29 20.64 18.96
C ASP A 126 17.71 19.46 19.86
N ARG A 127 17.59 19.58 21.18
CA ARG A 127 17.56 18.42 22.09
C ARG A 127 16.13 17.93 22.32
N PRO A 128 15.89 16.61 22.37
CA PRO A 128 14.61 16.05 22.83
C PRO A 128 14.26 16.60 24.21
N LEU A 129 13.01 17.04 24.39
CA LEU A 129 12.51 17.50 25.69
C LEU A 129 12.19 16.25 26.49
N THR A 130 12.57 16.24 27.77
CA THR A 130 12.12 15.16 28.67
C THR A 130 10.61 15.27 28.91
N PRO A 131 9.91 14.17 29.24
CA PRO A 131 8.51 14.23 29.62
C PRO A 131 8.18 15.28 30.71
N ASP A 132 9.09 15.44 31.68
CA ASP A 132 8.94 16.46 32.73
C ASP A 132 9.06 17.89 32.17
N GLU A 133 9.97 18.12 31.21
CA GLU A 133 10.08 19.41 30.52
C GLU A 133 8.83 19.69 29.65
N VAL A 134 8.22 18.66 29.05
CA VAL A 134 6.96 18.79 28.29
C VAL A 134 5.81 19.16 29.21
N ASN A 135 5.62 18.44 30.31
CA ASN A 135 4.58 18.75 31.30
C ASN A 135 4.74 20.16 31.89
N GLN A 136 5.97 20.57 32.22
CA GLN A 136 6.23 21.91 32.75
C GLN A 136 5.91 23.02 31.75
N ARG A 137 6.21 22.81 30.46
CA ARG A 137 6.08 23.84 29.42
C ARG A 137 4.70 23.91 28.78
N HIS A 138 4.06 22.76 28.56
CA HIS A 138 2.90 22.66 27.67
C HIS A 138 1.65 22.05 28.31
N SER A 139 1.76 21.38 29.46
CA SER A 139 0.59 20.85 30.16
C SER A 139 0.01 21.87 31.12
N GLU A 140 -1.30 22.01 31.17
CA GLU A 140 -2.05 22.78 32.17
C GLU A 140 -3.21 21.98 32.78
N GLY A 141 -3.41 22.16 34.09
CA GLY A 141 -4.53 21.54 34.80
C GLY A 141 -5.85 22.23 34.46
N THR A 142 -6.87 21.44 34.17
CA THR A 142 -8.25 21.86 33.91
C THR A 142 -9.18 21.25 34.96
N PRO A 143 -10.43 21.75 35.10
CA PRO A 143 -11.41 21.09 35.98
C PRO A 143 -11.63 19.61 35.67
N ALA A 144 -11.54 19.22 34.38
CA ALA A 144 -11.82 17.86 33.91
C ALA A 144 -10.59 16.93 33.84
N GLY A 145 -9.37 17.46 33.97
CA GLY A 145 -8.12 16.71 33.85
C GLY A 145 -6.95 17.59 33.41
N SER A 146 -6.23 17.23 32.36
CA SER A 146 -5.11 18.03 31.81
C SER A 146 -5.34 18.39 30.34
N SER A 147 -4.89 19.59 29.98
CA SER A 147 -4.78 20.04 28.60
C SER A 147 -3.32 20.22 28.22
N TYR A 148 -2.95 19.86 27.00
CA TYR A 148 -1.62 20.08 26.42
C TYR A 148 -1.60 21.26 25.43
N HIS A 149 -2.61 22.12 25.51
CA HIS A 149 -2.78 23.32 24.68
C HIS A 149 -2.27 24.59 25.39
N ARG A 150 -1.43 24.49 26.43
CA ARG A 150 -0.93 25.69 27.12
C ARG A 150 -0.17 26.58 26.13
N GLY A 151 -0.67 27.81 25.97
CA GLY A 151 -0.07 28.80 25.07
C GLY A 151 -0.53 28.69 23.62
N ASP A 152 -1.49 27.81 23.33
CA ASP A 152 -2.16 27.68 22.04
C ASP A 152 -3.25 28.76 21.90
N PRO A 153 -3.09 29.74 20.99
CA PRO A 153 -4.05 30.84 20.83
C PRO A 153 -5.39 30.39 20.22
N ASP A 154 -5.44 29.26 19.51
CA ASP A 154 -6.65 28.79 18.82
C ASP A 154 -7.60 28.07 19.76
N MET A 155 -7.05 27.38 20.76
CA MET A 155 -7.82 26.70 21.80
C MET A 155 -8.35 27.65 22.87
N GLY A 156 -7.66 28.78 23.10
CA GLY A 156 -8.11 29.81 24.05
C GLY A 156 -8.39 29.24 25.43
N ASP A 157 -9.57 29.53 26.00
CA ASP A 157 -9.98 29.01 27.31
C ASP A 157 -10.89 27.77 27.22
N LEU A 158 -11.08 27.18 26.03
CA LEU A 158 -12.00 26.06 25.82
C LEU A 158 -11.69 24.83 26.67
N PRO A 159 -10.42 24.39 26.83
CA PRO A 159 -10.11 23.25 27.70
C PRO A 159 -10.56 23.45 29.16
N HIS A 160 -10.58 24.70 29.66
CA HIS A 160 -11.06 25.02 31.01
C HIS A 160 -12.59 25.01 31.14
N ARG A 161 -13.33 25.01 30.03
CA ARG A 161 -14.80 24.96 30.02
C ARG A 161 -15.35 23.54 29.98
N VAL A 162 -14.54 22.58 29.59
CA VAL A 162 -14.90 21.15 29.58
C VAL A 162 -15.24 20.71 31.00
N GLN A 163 -16.43 20.14 31.19
CA GLN A 163 -16.88 19.64 32.48
C GLN A 163 -16.18 18.31 32.82
N PRO A 164 -15.91 18.02 34.11
CA PRO A 164 -15.43 16.71 34.52
C PRO A 164 -16.34 15.59 34.02
N ASP A 165 -15.74 14.50 33.55
CA ASP A 165 -16.48 13.30 33.15
C ASP A 165 -17.17 12.69 34.40
N PRO A 166 -18.49 12.51 34.40
CA PRO A 166 -19.24 12.04 35.57
C PRO A 166 -19.02 10.55 35.88
N ASP A 167 -18.49 9.75 34.94
CA ASP A 167 -18.02 8.39 35.22
C ASP A 167 -16.64 8.41 35.92
N GLY A 168 -16.07 9.59 36.13
CA GLY A 168 -14.82 9.80 36.84
C GLY A 168 -13.57 9.64 35.97
N ARG A 169 -13.70 9.59 34.63
CA ARG A 169 -12.55 9.52 33.71
C ARG A 169 -11.69 10.79 33.80
N TYR A 170 -10.38 10.64 33.69
CA TYR A 170 -9.45 11.75 33.57
C TYR A 170 -9.48 12.28 32.13
N THR A 171 -9.82 13.56 31.96
CA THR A 171 -9.84 14.15 30.61
C THR A 171 -8.43 14.54 30.18
N VAL A 172 -8.04 14.10 28.99
CA VAL A 172 -6.81 14.51 28.33
C VAL A 172 -7.20 15.24 27.06
N ASP A 173 -6.93 16.55 27.02
CA ASP A 173 -7.19 17.41 25.84
C ASP A 173 -5.87 17.70 25.13
N VAL A 174 -5.71 17.19 23.90
CA VAL A 174 -4.47 17.30 23.13
C VAL A 174 -4.77 17.22 21.63
N HIS A 175 -3.93 17.89 20.83
CA HIS A 175 -3.96 17.67 19.39
C HIS A 175 -3.53 16.24 19.07
N VAL A 176 -4.38 15.49 18.38
CA VAL A 176 -4.01 14.20 17.80
C VAL A 176 -4.01 14.38 16.29
N THR A 177 -2.87 14.05 15.69
CA THR A 177 -2.61 14.15 14.25
C THR A 177 -3.21 12.95 13.51
N PRO A 178 -3.58 13.07 12.23
CA PRO A 178 -4.18 11.97 11.47
C PRO A 178 -3.30 10.70 11.41
N ASP A 179 -1.97 10.84 11.49
CA ASP A 179 -0.99 9.75 11.51
C ASP A 179 -0.78 9.12 12.91
N GLY A 180 -1.60 9.49 13.90
CA GLY A 180 -1.62 8.83 15.21
C GLY A 180 -0.51 9.29 16.15
N HIS A 181 -0.20 10.59 16.17
CA HIS A 181 0.69 11.22 17.15
C HIS A 181 0.01 12.34 17.93
N ALA A 182 0.37 12.50 19.21
CA ALA A 182 -0.01 13.67 20.01
C ALA A 182 0.93 14.83 19.65
N ARG A 183 0.37 15.97 19.26
CA ARG A 183 1.14 17.18 19.00
C ARG A 183 1.08 18.10 20.22
N ILE A 184 2.25 18.46 20.73
CA ILE A 184 2.40 19.32 21.92
C ILE A 184 3.46 20.37 21.59
N GLY A 185 3.06 21.64 21.53
CA GLY A 185 3.89 22.68 20.93
C GLY A 185 4.26 22.33 19.48
N ASN A 186 5.54 22.50 19.12
CA ASN A 186 6.02 22.25 17.75
C ASN A 186 6.52 20.80 17.52
N ARG A 187 6.07 19.84 18.33
CA ARG A 187 6.56 18.45 18.30
C ARG A 187 5.43 17.46 18.33
N THR A 188 5.64 16.32 17.69
CA THR A 188 4.75 15.16 17.73
C THR A 188 5.35 14.06 18.61
N TYR A 189 4.49 13.33 19.29
CA TYR A 189 4.81 12.28 20.25
C TYR A 189 4.00 11.04 19.91
N THR A 190 4.61 9.87 19.93
CA THR A 190 3.84 8.62 19.76
C THR A 190 2.89 8.41 20.95
N PRO A 191 1.88 7.53 20.85
CA PRO A 191 1.04 7.17 21.99
C PRO A 191 1.84 6.69 23.20
N GLU A 192 2.95 5.98 22.98
CA GLU A 192 3.85 5.47 24.02
C GLU A 192 4.64 6.59 24.69
N GLU A 193 5.22 7.51 23.91
CA GLU A 193 5.90 8.68 24.45
C GLU A 193 4.94 9.60 25.21
N PHE A 194 3.72 9.75 24.68
CA PHE A 194 2.66 10.50 25.33
C PHE A 194 2.17 9.82 26.61
N ALA A 195 2.11 8.48 26.65
CA ALA A 195 1.84 7.73 27.87
C ALA A 195 2.88 8.03 28.95
N ASP A 196 4.16 8.12 28.59
CA ASP A 196 5.24 8.51 29.52
C ASP A 196 5.13 9.95 30.00
N ILE A 197 4.70 10.87 29.13
CA ILE A 197 4.35 12.25 29.50
C ILE A 197 3.20 12.25 30.51
N LEU A 198 2.12 11.53 30.24
CA LEU A 198 0.96 11.45 31.14
C LEU A 198 1.29 10.81 32.49
N ARG A 199 2.06 9.70 32.53
CA ARG A 199 2.47 9.05 33.79
C ARG A 199 3.29 9.98 34.70
N ARG A 200 4.00 10.94 34.11
CA ARG A 200 4.84 11.93 34.82
C ARG A 200 4.12 13.26 35.03
N ASN A 201 2.87 13.38 34.59
CA ASN A 201 2.03 14.51 34.90
C ASN A 201 1.50 14.34 36.33
N GLY A 202 1.84 15.29 37.21
CA GLY A 202 1.49 15.22 38.63
C GLY A 202 -0.02 15.22 38.92
N ASP A 203 -0.84 15.59 37.94
CA ASP A 203 -2.29 15.65 38.07
C ASP A 203 -2.99 14.35 37.61
N TYR A 204 -2.29 13.46 36.90
CA TYR A 204 -2.84 12.18 36.46
C TYR A 204 -2.55 11.06 37.47
N ASP A 205 -3.60 10.35 37.88
CA ASP A 205 -3.56 9.36 38.97
C ASP A 205 -3.76 7.90 38.49
N GLY A 206 -3.71 7.67 37.17
CA GLY A 206 -3.83 6.34 36.56
C GLY A 206 -5.26 5.85 36.30
N ARG A 207 -6.29 6.66 36.58
CA ARG A 207 -7.69 6.32 36.27
C ARG A 207 -7.97 6.29 34.76
N PRO A 208 -9.09 5.70 34.29
CA PRO A 208 -9.46 5.68 32.86
C PRO A 208 -9.49 7.07 32.22
N ILE A 209 -9.18 7.15 30.92
CA ILE A 209 -9.03 8.41 30.19
C ILE A 209 -10.24 8.69 29.30
N ARG A 210 -10.67 9.96 29.28
CA ARG A 210 -11.47 10.54 28.20
C ARG A 210 -10.55 11.41 27.35
N LEU A 211 -10.24 10.93 26.15
CA LEU A 211 -9.32 11.60 25.23
C LEU A 211 -10.11 12.54 24.30
N ILE A 212 -9.84 13.83 24.40
CA ILE A 212 -10.32 14.85 23.48
C ILE A 212 -9.17 15.13 22.51
N GLY A 213 -9.17 14.42 21.40
CA GLY A 213 -8.16 14.55 20.34
C GLY A 213 -8.75 14.06 19.03
N CYS A 214 -8.44 14.73 17.93
CA CYS A 214 -9.01 14.36 16.63
C CYS A 214 -8.58 12.97 16.18
N ASP A 215 -9.56 12.20 15.68
CA ASP A 215 -9.33 10.89 15.06
C ASP A 215 -8.65 9.86 15.98
N ALA A 216 -8.59 10.12 17.28
CA ALA A 216 -7.83 9.30 18.20
C ALA A 216 -8.40 7.86 18.34
N GLY A 217 -9.69 7.67 18.06
CA GLY A 217 -10.32 6.36 17.98
C GLY A 217 -10.19 5.67 16.62
N SER A 218 -9.93 6.42 15.54
CA SER A 218 -9.87 5.93 14.16
C SER A 218 -8.44 5.76 13.61
N ASN A 219 -7.42 6.37 14.24
CA ASN A 219 -6.00 6.30 13.86
C ASN A 219 -5.12 5.48 14.83
N ASP A 220 -5.75 4.57 15.58
CA ASP A 220 -5.10 3.65 16.53
C ASP A 220 -4.47 4.26 17.79
N PHE A 221 -4.42 5.60 17.89
CA PHE A 221 -3.80 6.32 19.00
C PHE A 221 -4.38 5.91 20.36
N ALA A 222 -5.70 5.89 20.50
CA ALA A 222 -6.38 5.55 21.75
C ALA A 222 -6.18 4.10 22.16
N ARG A 223 -6.14 3.16 21.20
CA ARG A 223 -5.87 1.75 21.48
C ARG A 223 -4.45 1.54 22.01
N ARG A 224 -3.46 2.19 21.40
CA ARG A 224 -2.06 2.12 21.83
C ARG A 224 -1.85 2.81 23.18
N LEU A 225 -2.44 4.00 23.36
CA LEU A 225 -2.40 4.71 24.63
C LEU A 225 -3.03 3.89 25.79
N SER A 226 -4.14 3.20 25.53
CA SER A 226 -4.80 2.33 26.50
C SER A 226 -3.92 1.16 26.94
N ARG A 227 -3.26 0.51 25.98
CA ARG A 227 -2.32 -0.59 26.24
C ARG A 227 -1.13 -0.14 27.07
N GLU A 228 -0.57 1.02 26.74
CA GLU A 228 0.55 1.55 27.48
C GLU A 228 0.16 1.94 28.89
N LEU A 229 -0.88 2.74 29.06
CA LEU A 229 -1.28 3.21 30.38
C LEU A 229 -1.95 2.13 31.26
N ASP A 230 -2.19 0.93 30.73
CA ASP A 230 -2.92 -0.16 31.37
C ASP A 230 -4.27 0.30 31.95
N THR A 231 -4.98 1.14 31.20
CA THR A 231 -6.29 1.68 31.56
C THR A 231 -7.18 1.88 30.35
N GLU A 232 -8.50 1.96 30.54
CA GLU A 232 -9.43 2.24 29.45
C GLU A 232 -9.22 3.67 28.90
N VAL A 233 -9.30 3.84 27.57
CA VAL A 233 -9.27 5.14 26.89
C VAL A 233 -10.53 5.29 26.03
N MET A 234 -11.37 6.28 26.35
CA MET A 234 -12.52 6.67 25.54
C MET A 234 -12.09 7.74 24.53
N ALA A 235 -12.35 7.54 23.25
CA ALA A 235 -11.89 8.42 22.18
C ALA A 235 -12.95 8.59 21.07
N PRO A 236 -12.92 9.71 20.32
CA PRO A 236 -13.85 9.97 19.23
C PRO A 236 -13.43 9.22 17.94
N SER A 237 -14.40 8.84 17.11
CA SER A 237 -14.16 8.25 15.78
C SER A 237 -13.89 9.27 14.66
N ARG A 238 -14.13 10.56 14.94
CA ARG A 238 -13.98 11.72 14.04
C ARG A 238 -13.31 12.88 14.81
N PRO A 239 -13.05 14.05 14.20
CA PRO A 239 -12.55 15.21 14.92
C PRO A 239 -13.42 15.56 16.15
N ALA A 240 -12.77 15.71 17.32
CA ALA A 240 -13.43 16.19 18.52
C ALA A 240 -13.48 17.72 18.55
N TRP A 241 -14.67 18.23 18.84
CA TRP A 241 -15.02 19.63 18.93
C TRP A 241 -15.38 20.00 20.36
N THR A 242 -15.11 21.25 20.74
CA THR A 242 -15.70 21.86 21.94
C THR A 242 -16.21 23.23 21.61
N ASP A 243 -17.47 23.48 21.96
CA ASP A 243 -18.10 24.79 21.82
C ASP A 243 -17.84 25.70 23.03
N SER A 244 -18.27 26.95 22.93
CA SER A 244 -18.11 27.93 24.00
C SER A 244 -18.81 27.57 25.32
N ASN A 245 -19.73 26.59 25.32
CA ASN A 245 -20.38 26.08 26.52
C ASN A 245 -19.62 24.90 27.14
N GLY A 246 -18.48 24.49 26.56
CA GLY A 246 -17.68 23.36 27.04
C GLY A 246 -18.25 22.00 26.64
N ARG A 247 -19.19 21.94 25.68
CA ARG A 247 -19.79 20.69 25.20
C ARG A 247 -18.84 20.01 24.24
N VAL A 248 -18.52 18.75 24.51
CA VAL A 248 -17.59 17.94 23.71
C VAL A 248 -18.37 17.00 22.80
N PHE A 249 -18.05 17.02 21.51
CA PHE A 249 -18.71 16.17 20.52
C PHE A 249 -17.77 15.83 19.37
N SER A 250 -18.11 14.78 18.62
CA SER A 250 -17.34 14.21 17.53
C SER A 250 -18.12 14.44 16.24
N SER A 251 -17.50 15.08 15.25
CA SER A 251 -18.17 15.42 14.00
C SER A 251 -17.17 15.67 12.88
N ASP A 252 -17.57 15.32 11.66
CA ASP A 252 -16.98 15.88 10.44
C ASP A 252 -17.14 17.40 10.46
N TYR A 253 -16.38 18.07 9.59
CA TYR A 253 -16.44 19.51 9.43
C TYR A 253 -16.80 19.91 8.01
N GLU A 254 -17.19 21.17 7.88
CA GLU A 254 -17.36 21.90 6.63
C GLU A 254 -16.53 23.19 6.74
N ILE A 255 -15.97 23.65 5.64
CA ILE A 255 -15.29 24.95 5.61
C ILE A 255 -16.35 26.00 5.33
N GLY A 256 -16.55 26.92 6.27
CA GLY A 256 -17.51 28.00 6.06
C GLY A 256 -16.94 29.14 5.21
N PRO A 257 -17.77 30.14 4.85
CA PRO A 257 -17.39 31.24 3.96
C PRO A 257 -16.22 32.11 4.43
N ASP A 258 -15.86 32.01 5.71
CA ASP A 258 -14.73 32.70 6.34
C ASP A 258 -13.43 31.87 6.32
N GLY A 259 -13.43 30.73 5.61
CA GLY A 259 -12.29 29.82 5.50
C GLY A 259 -12.02 29.02 6.77
N ARG A 260 -12.91 29.08 7.77
CA ARG A 260 -12.71 28.36 9.04
C ARG A 260 -13.49 27.05 9.04
N PRO A 261 -12.89 25.96 9.57
CA PRO A 261 -13.58 24.71 9.75
C PRO A 261 -14.66 24.87 10.83
N ARG A 262 -15.90 24.51 10.49
CA ARG A 262 -17.06 24.43 11.38
C ARG A 262 -17.52 22.97 11.47
N PRO A 263 -17.97 22.47 12.62
CA PRO A 263 -18.52 21.13 12.70
C PRO A 263 -19.83 21.02 11.91
N LYS A 264 -20.04 19.90 11.25
CA LYS A 264 -21.36 19.54 10.71
C LYS A 264 -22.34 19.32 11.86
N ILE A 265 -23.49 19.99 11.80
CA ILE A 265 -24.57 19.83 12.80
C ILE A 265 -25.82 19.26 12.10
N PRO A 266 -26.42 18.16 12.59
CA PRO A 266 -26.09 17.44 13.83
C PRO A 266 -24.74 16.70 13.75
N PRO A 267 -24.02 16.56 14.89
CA PRO A 267 -22.77 15.80 14.95
C PRO A 267 -22.96 14.38 14.42
N ASN A 268 -22.03 13.92 13.59
CA ASN A 268 -22.11 12.61 12.93
C ASN A 268 -20.97 11.66 13.35
N GLY A 269 -20.18 12.00 14.35
CA GLY A 269 -19.14 11.14 14.92
C GLY A 269 -19.68 10.14 15.93
N GLU A 270 -18.78 9.33 16.46
CA GLU A 270 -19.07 8.30 17.47
C GLU A 270 -17.96 8.35 18.53
N TRP A 271 -18.16 7.63 19.64
CA TRP A 271 -17.17 7.48 20.71
C TRP A 271 -16.99 6.01 21.05
N ASP A 272 -15.75 5.55 21.10
CA ASP A 272 -15.38 4.17 21.45
C ASP A 272 -14.51 4.15 22.72
N VAL A 273 -14.70 3.11 23.55
CA VAL A 273 -13.83 2.82 24.70
C VAL A 273 -12.89 1.69 24.30
N HIS A 274 -11.59 1.98 24.33
CA HIS A 274 -10.51 1.05 24.08
C HIS A 274 -9.99 0.49 25.40
N SER A 275 -9.80 -0.83 25.46
CA SER A 275 -9.30 -1.55 26.62
C SER A 275 -7.83 -1.99 26.43
N PRO A 276 -7.05 -2.14 27.51
CA PRO A 276 -5.66 -2.60 27.44
C PRO A 276 -5.49 -4.00 26.80
N ASP A 277 -6.52 -4.84 26.86
CA ASP A 277 -6.53 -6.16 26.23
C ASP A 277 -6.66 -6.12 24.69
N GLY A 278 -6.90 -4.92 24.13
CA GLY A 278 -7.07 -4.70 22.70
C GLY A 278 -8.50 -4.75 22.20
N THR A 279 -9.47 -4.99 23.07
CA THR A 279 -10.89 -4.87 22.71
C THR A 279 -11.29 -3.40 22.66
N ALA A 280 -12.29 -3.09 21.83
CA ALA A 280 -12.95 -1.79 21.81
C ALA A 280 -14.46 -2.02 21.89
N ARG A 281 -15.17 -1.14 22.59
CA ARG A 281 -16.63 -1.16 22.68
C ARG A 281 -17.20 0.22 22.39
N ARG A 282 -18.32 0.25 21.68
CA ARG A 282 -19.05 1.48 21.41
C ARG A 282 -19.55 2.11 22.71
N ALA A 283 -19.28 3.39 22.87
CA ALA A 283 -19.72 4.21 24.00
C ALA A 283 -20.93 5.08 23.63
N SER A 284 -20.90 5.72 22.45
CA SER A 284 -22.01 6.53 21.91
C SER A 284 -21.96 6.58 20.37
N ASP A 285 -23.12 6.68 19.73
CA ASP A 285 -23.33 6.78 18.28
C ASP A 285 -23.96 8.11 17.82
N ASP A 286 -24.27 9.02 18.75
CA ASP A 286 -24.94 10.30 18.44
C ASP A 286 -23.99 11.51 18.37
N GLY A 287 -22.70 11.26 18.23
CA GLY A 287 -21.64 12.27 18.20
C GLY A 287 -21.25 12.83 19.56
N PHE A 288 -22.04 12.64 20.61
CA PHE A 288 -21.71 13.14 21.93
C PHE A 288 -21.05 12.08 22.79
N THR A 289 -20.26 12.50 23.76
CA THR A 289 -19.80 11.59 24.81
C THR A 289 -21.02 11.06 25.59
N PRO A 290 -20.99 9.83 26.13
CA PRO A 290 -22.15 9.19 26.77
C PRO A 290 -22.75 10.00 27.94
N ASP A 291 -21.94 10.87 28.54
CA ASP A 291 -22.26 11.75 29.66
C ASP A 291 -22.96 13.06 29.27
N THR A 292 -23.10 13.37 27.97
CA THR A 292 -23.78 14.58 27.53
C THR A 292 -25.29 14.49 27.79
N SER A 293 -25.85 15.47 28.52
CA SER A 293 -27.28 15.48 28.84
C SER A 293 -28.14 15.67 27.59
N HIS A 294 -29.37 15.13 27.56
CA HIS A 294 -30.29 15.32 26.42
C HIS A 294 -30.56 16.79 26.08
N THR A 295 -30.49 17.69 27.08
CA THR A 295 -30.62 19.14 26.87
C THR A 295 -29.37 19.75 26.23
N ASP A 296 -28.18 19.22 26.52
CA ASP A 296 -26.92 19.71 25.96
C ASP A 296 -26.67 19.20 24.53
N LYS A 297 -27.32 18.10 24.14
CA LYS A 297 -27.37 17.60 22.76
C LYS A 297 -28.15 18.52 21.80
N GLN A 298 -28.88 19.51 22.33
CA GLN A 298 -29.65 20.48 21.53
C GLN A 298 -28.94 21.84 21.50
N GLY A 299 -28.93 22.48 20.32
CA GLY A 299 -28.40 23.83 20.14
C GLY A 299 -26.88 23.93 20.31
N VAL A 300 -26.12 22.99 19.74
CA VAL A 300 -24.66 23.09 19.60
C VAL A 300 -24.31 24.36 18.83
N ASP A 301 -23.40 25.17 19.37
CA ASP A 301 -22.96 26.40 18.73
C ASP A 301 -21.76 26.10 17.82
N ALA A 302 -22.05 25.82 16.56
CA ALA A 302 -21.05 25.52 15.54
C ALA A 302 -20.07 26.66 15.28
N ASP A 303 -20.50 27.93 15.45
CA ASP A 303 -19.66 29.10 15.19
C ASP A 303 -18.60 29.31 16.29
N SER A 304 -18.91 28.85 17.52
CA SER A 304 -17.98 28.90 18.65
C SER A 304 -17.14 27.64 18.82
N ALA A 305 -17.40 26.59 18.03
CA ALA A 305 -16.76 25.30 18.19
C ALA A 305 -15.34 25.28 17.59
N ARG A 306 -14.40 24.72 18.35
CA ARG A 306 -13.03 24.46 17.89
C ARG A 306 -12.72 22.97 17.93
N SER A 307 -12.08 22.44 16.90
CA SER A 307 -11.60 21.06 16.87
C SER A 307 -10.21 20.93 17.48
N ARG A 308 -9.79 19.71 17.80
CA ARG A 308 -8.41 19.39 18.27
C ARG A 308 -7.51 18.98 17.11
N GLY A 309 -7.89 19.33 15.88
CA GLY A 309 -7.04 19.18 14.69
C GLY A 309 -6.34 20.51 14.45
N ASP A 310 -5.22 20.51 13.74
CA ASP A 310 -4.68 21.78 13.22
C ASP A 310 -5.74 22.43 12.33
N GLY A 311 -6.18 23.63 12.70
CA GLY A 311 -6.36 24.64 11.67
C GLY A 311 -4.96 24.99 11.18
N ASP A 312 -4.76 25.03 9.87
CA ASP A 312 -3.49 25.43 9.28
C ASP A 312 -2.91 26.67 9.97
N ASP A 313 -1.74 26.55 10.59
CA ASP A 313 -0.93 27.72 10.91
C ASP A 313 0.56 27.38 10.77
N ASP A 314 1.02 27.46 9.53
CA ASP A 314 2.35 27.95 9.20
C ASP A 314 2.48 29.41 9.67
N THR A 315 2.65 29.61 10.98
CA THR A 315 3.12 30.89 11.54
C THR A 315 4.64 30.94 11.62
N SER A 316 5.31 30.53 10.54
CA SER A 316 6.71 30.86 10.31
C SER A 316 6.91 32.01 9.31
N SER A 317 5.96 32.93 9.19
CA SER A 317 6.12 34.17 8.40
C SER A 317 5.75 35.46 9.18
N ARG A 318 6.28 35.61 10.40
CA ARG A 318 6.33 36.92 11.09
C ARG A 318 7.75 37.28 11.55
N ARG A 319 8.71 37.25 10.64
CA ARG A 319 9.87 38.15 10.69
C ARG A 319 10.19 38.58 9.26
N ASP A 320 9.57 39.67 8.85
CA ASP A 320 10.15 40.70 7.99
C ASP A 320 9.06 41.74 7.69
N GLN A 321 8.76 42.58 8.68
CA GLN A 321 8.23 43.90 8.36
C GLN A 321 9.43 44.81 8.05
N PRO A 322 9.54 45.37 6.83
CA PRO A 322 10.49 46.43 6.59
C PRO A 322 10.04 47.71 7.34
N PRO A 323 10.96 48.56 7.81
CA PRO A 323 10.58 49.81 8.46
C PRO A 323 9.87 50.74 7.46
N PRO A 324 8.92 51.57 7.92
CA PRO A 324 8.15 52.43 7.04
C PRO A 324 9.02 53.60 6.56
N GLY A 325 9.30 53.63 5.26
CA GLY A 325 9.89 54.79 4.58
C GLY A 325 11.07 54.46 3.69
N ALA A 326 10.83 53.95 2.49
CA ALA A 326 11.75 54.10 1.37
C ALA A 326 10.97 54.11 0.04
N ASP A 327 11.25 55.13 -0.75
CA ASP A 327 10.66 55.56 -2.01
C ASP A 327 10.80 54.51 -3.14
N PRO A 328 9.76 54.23 -3.97
CA PRO A 328 9.84 53.23 -5.02
C PRO A 328 10.35 53.86 -6.32
N ASP A 329 11.66 53.99 -6.48
CA ASP A 329 12.23 54.17 -7.82
C ASP A 329 13.75 53.91 -7.82
N ARG A 330 14.12 52.71 -8.29
CA ARG A 330 15.30 52.48 -9.17
C ARG A 330 15.43 51.01 -9.53
N THR A 331 14.91 50.70 -10.70
CA THR A 331 15.28 49.54 -11.50
C THR A 331 16.76 49.64 -11.91
N SER A 332 17.53 48.57 -11.70
CA SER A 332 18.68 48.27 -12.56
C SER A 332 18.90 46.77 -12.63
N HIS A 333 18.68 46.26 -13.84
CA HIS A 333 18.89 44.88 -14.28
C HIS A 333 20.26 44.31 -13.91
N ARG A 334 20.25 43.09 -13.35
CA ARG A 334 21.21 42.04 -13.72
C ARG A 334 20.45 40.73 -13.85
N GLN A 335 20.65 40.08 -15.00
CA GLN A 335 19.97 38.89 -15.46
C GLN A 335 20.54 37.65 -14.79
N ASP A 336 19.66 36.87 -14.18
CA ASP A 336 19.81 35.44 -13.88
C ASP A 336 18.75 34.66 -14.71
N PRO A 337 18.98 33.37 -15.02
CA PRO A 337 18.34 32.64 -16.13
C PRO A 337 16.83 32.41 -15.92
N PRO A 338 16.06 32.09 -16.98
CA PRO A 338 14.60 32.14 -16.93
C PRO A 338 14.04 31.11 -15.97
N SER A 339 13.34 31.58 -14.94
CA SER A 339 12.44 30.80 -14.10
C SER A 339 11.35 30.18 -14.98
N SER A 340 11.40 28.86 -15.11
CA SER A 340 10.34 28.06 -15.71
C SER A 340 9.10 28.09 -14.81
N ALA A 341 8.05 28.74 -15.29
CA ALA A 341 6.65 28.35 -15.15
C ALA A 341 6.19 27.77 -13.79
N ASP A 342 6.32 28.53 -12.70
CA ASP A 342 5.43 28.37 -11.55
C ASP A 342 4.16 29.19 -11.82
N GLY A 343 3.11 28.51 -12.27
CA GLY A 343 1.75 28.98 -12.00
C GLY A 343 1.52 28.78 -10.51
N ASP A 344 1.07 29.83 -9.82
CA ASP A 344 0.88 29.90 -8.37
C ASP A 344 0.38 28.57 -7.78
N ILE A 345 1.27 27.80 -7.16
CA ILE A 345 0.87 26.67 -6.30
C ILE A 345 0.25 27.31 -5.05
N PRO A 346 -1.02 27.02 -4.71
CA PRO A 346 -1.64 27.52 -3.48
C PRO A 346 -0.78 27.17 -2.27
N ARG A 347 -0.54 28.13 -1.39
CA ARG A 347 0.41 27.99 -0.26
C ARG A 347 -0.07 26.99 0.79
N ASP A 348 -1.36 26.69 0.80
CA ASP A 348 -2.03 25.87 1.82
C ASP A 348 -2.29 24.44 1.33
N ARG A 349 -1.49 23.96 0.37
CA ARG A 349 -1.62 22.61 -0.19
C ARG A 349 -0.76 21.60 0.56
N ASN A 350 -1.33 20.45 0.92
CA ASN A 350 -0.71 19.25 1.46
C ASN A 350 0.64 19.02 0.80
N GLN A 351 1.70 19.21 1.58
CA GLN A 351 3.07 19.14 1.07
C GLN A 351 3.41 17.76 0.48
N HIS A 352 2.78 16.68 0.93
CA HIS A 352 2.96 15.36 0.33
C HIS A 352 2.33 15.28 -1.06
N SER A 353 1.16 15.89 -1.27
CA SER A 353 0.53 16.01 -2.59
C SER A 353 1.34 16.93 -3.53
N VAL A 354 1.98 17.97 -2.99
CA VAL A 354 2.91 18.85 -3.72
C VAL A 354 4.12 18.09 -4.21
N ARG A 355 4.79 17.36 -3.32
CA ARG A 355 5.91 16.49 -3.71
C ARG A 355 5.48 15.45 -4.73
N GLN A 356 4.36 14.78 -4.50
CA GLN A 356 3.84 13.76 -5.42
C GLN A 356 3.48 14.36 -6.80
N GLU A 357 2.91 15.56 -6.89
CA GLU A 357 2.70 16.25 -8.18
C GLU A 357 4.01 16.44 -8.92
N GLY A 358 5.03 16.98 -8.22
CA GLY A 358 6.36 17.16 -8.79
C GLY A 358 6.95 15.87 -9.33
N GLU A 359 6.78 14.77 -8.61
CA GLU A 359 7.22 13.44 -9.07
C GLU A 359 6.46 12.97 -10.31
N LEU A 360 5.14 13.16 -10.36
CA LEU A 360 4.29 12.77 -11.50
C LEU A 360 4.56 13.64 -12.75
N LEU A 361 5.00 14.88 -12.56
CA LEU A 361 5.34 15.81 -13.63
C LEU A 361 6.79 15.66 -14.13
N ASP A 362 7.68 15.06 -13.35
CA ASP A 362 9.06 14.80 -13.75
C ASP A 362 9.15 13.63 -14.74
N GLY A 363 9.25 13.96 -16.03
CA GLY A 363 9.32 12.96 -17.09
C GLY A 363 10.52 12.01 -17.01
N ASN A 364 11.67 12.46 -16.48
CA ASN A 364 12.83 11.57 -16.30
C ASN A 364 12.54 10.58 -15.18
N ARG A 365 12.02 11.07 -14.06
CA ARG A 365 11.61 10.21 -12.95
C ARG A 365 10.53 9.21 -13.35
N GLN A 366 9.54 9.61 -14.15
CA GLN A 366 8.52 8.68 -14.64
C GLN A 366 9.10 7.61 -15.60
N GLN A 367 10.09 7.95 -16.42
CA GLN A 367 10.81 6.97 -17.23
C GLN A 367 11.63 5.99 -16.37
N ASP A 368 12.28 6.49 -15.31
CA ASP A 368 13.04 5.67 -14.38
C ASP A 368 12.14 4.72 -13.60
N ILE A 369 11.01 5.20 -13.07
CA ILE A 369 9.98 4.38 -12.41
C ILE A 369 9.40 3.36 -13.38
N HIS A 370 9.20 3.71 -14.66
CA HIS A 370 8.72 2.73 -15.64
C HIS A 370 9.70 1.58 -15.84
N ARG A 371 11.01 1.84 -15.86
CA ARG A 371 12.04 0.79 -15.97
C ARG A 371 12.18 0.01 -14.66
N ASN A 372 12.30 0.74 -13.57
CA ASN A 372 12.49 0.22 -12.23
C ASN A 372 11.47 0.84 -11.26
N PRO A 373 10.29 0.23 -11.09
CA PRO A 373 9.24 0.76 -10.21
C PRO A 373 9.61 0.77 -8.72
N GLN A 374 10.69 0.08 -8.37
CA GLN A 374 11.24 -0.01 -7.03
C GLN A 374 12.18 1.14 -6.72
N HIS A 375 12.45 2.04 -7.68
CA HIS A 375 13.39 3.14 -7.54
C HIS A 375 12.89 4.18 -6.51
N GLN A 376 13.03 3.82 -5.24
CA GLN A 376 13.44 4.75 -4.20
C GLN A 376 14.92 5.05 -4.46
N THR A 377 15.34 6.29 -4.24
CA THR A 377 16.75 6.70 -4.38
C THR A 377 17.63 5.66 -3.70
N ASP A 378 18.53 5.05 -4.49
CA ASP A 378 19.55 4.18 -3.92
C ASP A 378 20.33 4.97 -2.87
N PHE A 379 20.68 4.32 -1.77
CA PHE A 379 21.34 5.04 -0.68
C PHE A 379 22.85 5.00 -0.88
N ASP A 380 23.47 6.16 -0.69
CA ASP A 380 24.90 6.23 -0.44
C ASP A 380 25.12 5.82 1.02
N PRO A 381 25.95 4.80 1.30
CA PRO A 381 26.21 4.38 2.66
C PRO A 381 26.70 5.56 3.51
N PRO A 382 26.24 5.70 4.77
CA PRO A 382 26.68 6.78 5.67
C PRO A 382 28.17 6.67 6.06
N THR A 383 28.86 5.62 5.60
CA THR A 383 30.26 5.34 5.86
C THR A 383 31.15 5.93 4.76
N THR A 384 32.42 6.17 5.07
CA THR A 384 33.36 6.74 4.09
C THR A 384 33.44 5.85 2.84
N PRO A 385 33.18 6.37 1.63
CA PRO A 385 33.28 5.59 0.40
C PRO A 385 34.64 4.90 0.29
N GLY A 386 34.65 3.57 0.16
CA GLY A 386 35.86 2.75 0.05
C GLY A 386 36.44 2.22 1.37
N ALA A 387 35.81 2.50 2.52
CA ALA A 387 36.16 1.83 3.77
C ALA A 387 35.77 0.34 3.71
N THR A 388 36.71 -0.55 4.01
CA THR A 388 36.43 -1.99 4.11
C THR A 388 35.54 -2.25 5.33
N PRO A 389 34.36 -2.89 5.19
CA PRO A 389 33.52 -3.24 6.33
C PRO A 389 34.26 -4.16 7.31
N SER A 390 34.04 -3.95 8.60
CA SER A 390 34.55 -4.85 9.65
C SER A 390 33.75 -6.15 9.66
N ARG A 391 34.43 -7.28 9.68
CA ARG A 391 33.84 -8.62 9.69
C ARG A 391 33.38 -9.05 11.08
N VAL A 392 32.08 -9.36 11.19
CA VAL A 392 31.47 -10.03 12.34
C VAL A 392 31.24 -11.50 12.00
N GLY A 393 31.94 -12.41 12.69
CA GLY A 393 31.86 -13.85 12.43
C GLY A 393 32.61 -14.30 11.18
N GLY A 394 32.26 -15.50 10.68
CA GLY A 394 32.93 -16.10 9.53
C GLY A 394 34.40 -16.47 9.78
N PRO A 395 35.19 -16.76 8.73
CA PRO A 395 36.63 -16.99 8.84
C PRO A 395 37.35 -15.68 9.17
N ASP A 396 38.21 -15.72 10.19
CA ASP A 396 39.04 -14.59 10.63
C ASP A 396 38.25 -13.28 10.88
N PRO A 397 37.37 -13.24 11.90
CA PRO A 397 36.68 -12.01 12.28
C PRO A 397 37.68 -10.95 12.76
N ASP A 398 37.44 -9.68 12.44
CA ASP A 398 38.25 -8.54 12.87
C ASP A 398 37.56 -7.73 14.00
N THR A 399 36.45 -8.24 14.52
CA THR A 399 35.70 -7.69 15.65
C THR A 399 35.47 -8.75 16.74
N ASP A 400 35.32 -8.29 17.99
CA ASP A 400 34.90 -9.12 19.12
C ASP A 400 33.36 -9.24 19.23
N ILE A 401 32.62 -8.72 18.25
CA ILE A 401 31.15 -8.74 18.23
C ILE A 401 30.67 -10.18 18.01
N ARG A 402 29.67 -10.62 18.78
CA ARG A 402 29.12 -11.97 18.68
C ARG A 402 28.37 -12.12 17.35
N PRO A 403 28.65 -13.17 16.56
CA PRO A 403 27.84 -13.52 15.40
C PRO A 403 26.38 -13.78 15.82
N PRO A 404 25.38 -13.28 15.07
CA PRO A 404 23.98 -13.59 15.34
C PRO A 404 23.70 -15.07 15.10
N ALA A 405 22.79 -15.66 15.88
CA ALA A 405 22.29 -16.99 15.56
C ALA A 405 21.50 -16.99 14.23
N ARG A 406 21.35 -18.17 13.62
CA ARG A 406 20.61 -18.36 12.35
C ARG A 406 19.26 -17.63 12.23
N GLY A 407 18.47 -17.56 13.30
CA GLY A 407 17.14 -16.90 13.33
C GLY A 407 17.13 -15.54 14.03
N GLU A 408 18.27 -15.08 14.51
CA GLU A 408 18.40 -13.85 15.29
C GLU A 408 18.67 -12.65 14.36
N ARG A 409 18.11 -11.50 14.74
CA ARG A 409 18.42 -10.21 14.10
C ARG A 409 19.77 -9.69 14.59
N PHE A 410 20.51 -9.02 13.72
CA PHE A 410 21.75 -8.34 14.07
C PHE A 410 21.52 -6.83 14.15
N PRO A 411 21.95 -6.11 15.19
CA PRO A 411 22.92 -6.53 16.22
C PRO A 411 22.31 -7.16 17.49
N GLY A 412 20.99 -7.20 17.60
CA GLY A 412 20.31 -7.51 18.87
C GLY A 412 20.62 -6.43 19.90
N ASP A 413 20.98 -6.82 21.12
CA ASP A 413 21.34 -5.88 22.19
C ASP A 413 22.80 -5.39 22.12
N GLN A 414 23.55 -5.79 21.08
CA GLN A 414 24.97 -5.47 20.96
C GLN A 414 25.18 -4.03 20.48
N GLN A 415 26.05 -3.29 21.17
CA GLN A 415 26.43 -1.94 20.76
C GLN A 415 27.44 -1.98 19.62
N LEU A 416 27.14 -1.27 18.52
CA LEU A 416 28.04 -1.14 17.38
C LEU A 416 28.83 0.18 17.42
N GLY A 417 29.92 0.21 16.67
CA GLY A 417 30.71 1.41 16.42
C GLY A 417 29.94 2.44 15.61
N ARG A 418 30.33 3.71 15.75
CA ARG A 418 29.70 4.87 15.11
C ARG A 418 30.18 5.01 13.67
N ASN A 419 29.28 5.34 12.73
CA ASN A 419 29.60 5.58 11.32
C ASN A 419 30.46 4.47 10.70
N GLN A 420 30.10 3.21 10.98
CA GLN A 420 30.88 2.04 10.59
C GLN A 420 30.06 1.06 9.77
N ALA A 421 30.72 0.31 8.90
CA ALA A 421 30.12 -0.76 8.12
C ALA A 421 30.57 -2.11 8.67
N TYR A 422 29.64 -3.05 8.77
CA TYR A 422 29.89 -4.41 9.26
C TYR A 422 29.48 -5.44 8.22
N GLU A 423 30.42 -6.27 7.76
CA GLU A 423 30.09 -7.49 7.01
C GLU A 423 29.75 -8.60 8.01
N VAL A 424 28.48 -8.99 8.05
CA VAL A 424 27.95 -9.88 9.08
C VAL A 424 27.78 -11.30 8.53
N PHE A 425 28.31 -12.28 9.28
CA PHE A 425 28.07 -13.70 9.10
C PHE A 425 27.37 -14.26 10.34
N ASP A 426 26.46 -15.21 10.15
CA ASP A 426 25.83 -15.92 11.27
C ASP A 426 26.77 -16.94 11.92
N ASP A 427 26.32 -17.53 13.03
CA ASP A 427 27.04 -18.57 13.78
C ASP A 427 27.32 -19.86 12.97
N ALA A 428 26.62 -20.06 11.85
CA ALA A 428 26.86 -21.13 10.89
C ALA A 428 27.82 -20.72 9.75
N GLY A 429 28.34 -19.49 9.77
CA GLY A 429 29.26 -18.94 8.77
C GLY A 429 28.57 -18.49 7.47
N ARG A 430 27.24 -18.36 7.46
CA ARG A 430 26.49 -17.85 6.30
C ARG A 430 26.47 -16.33 6.32
N ARG A 431 26.77 -15.71 5.19
CA ARG A 431 26.73 -14.26 5.03
C ARG A 431 25.30 -13.75 5.20
N ARG A 432 25.14 -12.67 5.97
CA ARG A 432 23.86 -11.97 6.21
C ARG A 432 23.76 -10.68 5.43
N GLY A 433 24.86 -9.94 5.29
CA GLY A 433 24.87 -8.68 4.55
C GLY A 433 25.90 -7.70 5.09
N VAL A 434 25.80 -6.46 4.63
CA VAL A 434 26.58 -5.32 5.14
C VAL A 434 25.64 -4.37 5.85
N TYR A 435 25.94 -4.05 7.10
CA TYR A 435 25.12 -3.23 7.99
C TYR A 435 25.87 -1.93 8.26
N HIS A 436 25.22 -0.79 8.04
CA HIS A 436 25.82 0.53 8.20
C HIS A 436 25.19 1.26 9.37
N THR A 437 26.04 1.83 10.22
CA THR A 437 25.61 2.55 11.43
C THR A 437 25.71 4.06 11.27
N ASP A 438 24.88 4.80 12.02
CA ASP A 438 24.97 6.25 12.15
C ASP A 438 25.98 6.69 13.25
N GLY A 439 26.00 8.00 13.54
CA GLY A 439 26.89 8.59 14.54
C GLY A 439 26.62 8.13 15.98
N THR A 440 25.53 7.42 16.23
CA THR A 440 25.19 6.82 17.53
C THR A 440 25.56 5.32 17.61
N GLY A 441 25.84 4.69 16.46
CA GLY A 441 26.04 3.24 16.36
C GLY A 441 24.76 2.47 16.05
N ARG A 442 23.64 3.15 15.77
CA ARG A 442 22.39 2.51 15.35
C ARG A 442 22.48 2.09 13.89
N VAL A 443 22.02 0.89 13.55
CA VAL A 443 21.90 0.45 12.15
C VAL A 443 20.86 1.32 11.45
N THR A 444 21.23 1.89 10.31
CA THR A 444 20.35 2.75 9.50
C THR A 444 20.23 2.27 8.06
N HIS A 445 21.20 1.50 7.57
CA HIS A 445 21.17 0.96 6.22
C HIS A 445 21.67 -0.48 6.19
N ILE A 446 21.06 -1.33 5.36
CA ILE A 446 21.42 -2.74 5.22
C ILE A 446 21.46 -3.11 3.73
N ASP A 447 22.62 -3.59 3.29
CA ASP A 447 22.84 -4.25 2.00
C ASP A 447 22.80 -5.76 2.18
N THR A 448 21.82 -6.43 1.57
CA THR A 448 21.63 -7.87 1.81
C THR A 448 21.03 -8.57 0.60
N GLU A 449 20.83 -9.87 0.74
CA GLU A 449 20.32 -10.80 -0.27
C GLU A 449 19.17 -11.60 0.35
N HIS A 450 18.12 -11.84 -0.44
CA HIS A 450 16.96 -12.63 -0.03
C HIS A 450 16.74 -13.77 -1.02
N PRO A 451 16.50 -15.01 -0.53
CA PRO A 451 16.33 -16.15 -1.43
C PRO A 451 15.07 -16.00 -2.28
N ASN A 452 15.18 -16.25 -3.57
CA ASN A 452 14.01 -16.40 -4.44
C ASN A 452 13.43 -17.82 -4.32
N GLN A 453 12.92 -18.16 -3.14
CA GLN A 453 12.34 -19.47 -2.83
C GLN A 453 10.99 -19.30 -2.16
N GLN A 454 10.06 -20.21 -2.40
CA GLN A 454 8.72 -20.14 -1.83
C GLN A 454 8.76 -20.41 -0.31
N PRO A 455 8.08 -19.63 0.54
CA PRO A 455 8.02 -19.91 1.98
C PRO A 455 7.40 -21.27 2.30
N ARG A 456 6.43 -21.67 1.48
CA ARG A 456 5.70 -22.94 1.61
C ARG A 456 5.60 -23.65 0.27
N VAL A 457 5.64 -24.98 0.32
CA VAL A 457 5.51 -25.87 -0.85
C VAL A 457 4.21 -26.65 -0.81
N LYS A 458 3.67 -26.87 -2.01
CA LYS A 458 2.47 -27.67 -2.22
C LYS A 458 2.71 -29.12 -1.81
N ASP A 459 1.86 -29.63 -0.94
CA ASP A 459 1.83 -31.01 -0.47
C ASP A 459 0.49 -31.64 -0.89
N LYS A 460 0.52 -32.79 -1.54
CA LYS A 460 -0.69 -33.50 -1.97
C LYS A 460 -0.96 -34.63 -1.01
N GLY A 461 -2.04 -34.50 -0.24
CA GLY A 461 -2.51 -35.54 0.66
C GLY A 461 -3.00 -36.78 -0.10
N PRO A 462 -3.19 -37.91 0.61
CA PRO A 462 -3.58 -39.20 0.01
C PRO A 462 -4.90 -39.15 -0.77
N ASN A 463 -5.80 -38.23 -0.41
CA ASN A 463 -7.13 -38.07 -1.00
C ASN A 463 -7.18 -36.99 -2.10
N GLY A 464 -6.03 -36.48 -2.54
CA GLY A 464 -5.96 -35.38 -3.51
C GLY A 464 -6.15 -33.99 -2.91
N THR A 465 -6.40 -33.88 -1.61
CA THR A 465 -6.41 -32.60 -0.87
C THR A 465 -5.06 -31.91 -1.03
N VAL A 466 -5.09 -30.65 -1.45
CA VAL A 466 -3.90 -29.82 -1.56
C VAL A 466 -3.71 -29.09 -0.23
N THR A 467 -2.55 -29.27 0.39
CA THR A 467 -2.09 -28.48 1.53
C THR A 467 -0.79 -27.77 1.17
N TYR A 468 -0.41 -26.78 1.96
CA TYR A 468 0.89 -26.12 1.88
C TYR A 468 1.63 -26.40 3.19
N LYS A 469 2.90 -26.78 3.08
CA LYS A 469 3.80 -27.03 4.22
C LYS A 469 5.03 -26.13 4.13
N PRO A 470 5.72 -25.82 5.23
CA PRO A 470 6.98 -25.06 5.20
C PRO A 470 7.97 -25.64 4.18
N ASN A 471 8.68 -24.79 3.47
CA ASN A 471 9.72 -25.19 2.53
C ASN A 471 11.07 -25.31 3.24
N ASP A 472 11.61 -26.52 3.34
CA ASP A 472 12.89 -26.78 3.98
C ASP A 472 14.08 -26.08 3.30
N ASN A 473 13.94 -25.68 2.02
CA ASN A 473 14.98 -24.92 1.30
C ASN A 473 14.83 -23.41 1.47
N TYR A 474 13.76 -22.93 2.12
CA TYR A 474 13.54 -21.51 2.36
C TYR A 474 14.36 -21.07 3.58
N HIS A 475 15.41 -20.30 3.32
CA HIS A 475 16.33 -19.80 4.32
C HIS A 475 16.46 -18.27 4.19
N PRO A 476 15.39 -17.52 4.49
CA PRO A 476 15.39 -16.08 4.34
C PRO A 476 16.37 -15.44 5.29
N ASN A 477 16.80 -14.21 4.99
CA ASN A 477 17.51 -13.40 5.96
C ASN A 477 16.52 -12.92 7.05
N PRO A 478 16.70 -13.28 8.33
CA PRO A 478 15.86 -12.79 9.42
C PRO A 478 15.74 -11.26 9.50
N ASP A 479 16.78 -10.50 9.12
CA ASP A 479 16.71 -9.03 9.13
C ASP A 479 15.91 -8.46 7.97
N VAL A 480 15.59 -9.26 6.94
CA VAL A 480 14.63 -8.88 5.89
C VAL A 480 13.24 -9.33 6.29
N THR A 481 13.09 -10.54 6.83
CA THR A 481 11.78 -11.06 7.25
C THR A 481 11.21 -10.34 8.46
N ASN A 482 12.08 -9.87 9.36
CA ASN A 482 11.71 -9.04 10.49
C ASN A 482 12.57 -7.77 10.46
N PRO A 483 12.21 -6.77 9.65
CA PRO A 483 13.07 -5.62 9.44
C PRO A 483 13.35 -4.81 10.71
N HIS A 484 14.46 -4.08 10.69
CA HIS A 484 14.82 -3.10 11.70
C HIS A 484 13.93 -1.87 11.55
N PRO A 485 13.59 -1.19 12.65
CA PRO A 485 12.86 0.06 12.59
C PRO A 485 13.73 1.16 11.98
N ASN A 486 13.10 2.10 11.25
CA ASN A 486 13.73 3.30 10.71
C ASN A 486 15.05 2.99 9.96
N THR A 487 15.02 1.97 9.11
CA THR A 487 16.18 1.41 8.41
C THR A 487 15.90 1.28 6.92
N THR A 488 16.85 1.69 6.10
CA THR A 488 16.79 1.55 4.65
C THR A 488 17.48 0.25 4.22
N TYR A 489 16.81 -0.51 3.38
CA TYR A 489 17.26 -1.79 2.85
C TYR A 489 17.54 -1.66 1.37
N ARG A 490 18.62 -2.28 0.92
CA ARG A 490 18.84 -2.68 -0.48
C ARG A 490 18.99 -4.20 -0.49
N VAL A 491 17.98 -4.89 -1.02
CA VAL A 491 17.88 -6.35 -0.97
C VAL A 491 17.97 -6.94 -2.37
N GLU A 492 19.00 -7.75 -2.63
CA GLU A 492 19.14 -8.50 -3.87
C GLU A 492 18.23 -9.73 -3.90
N VAL A 493 17.49 -9.91 -5.00
CA VAL A 493 16.68 -11.08 -5.33
C VAL A 493 16.88 -11.42 -6.81
N GLU A 494 17.60 -12.51 -7.11
CA GLU A 494 17.92 -12.96 -8.48
C GLU A 494 18.55 -11.88 -9.39
N GLY A 495 19.59 -11.20 -8.91
CA GLY A 495 20.34 -10.22 -9.72
C GLY A 495 19.62 -8.88 -9.94
N HIS A 496 18.47 -8.69 -9.30
CA HIS A 496 17.76 -7.43 -9.21
C HIS A 496 17.69 -7.02 -7.74
N HIS A 497 17.79 -5.73 -7.42
CA HIS A 497 17.63 -5.27 -6.04
C HIS A 497 16.32 -4.51 -5.86
N GLN A 498 15.70 -4.66 -4.69
CA GLN A 498 14.61 -3.84 -4.22
C GLN A 498 15.11 -2.94 -3.08
N THR A 499 14.83 -1.64 -3.17
CA THR A 499 15.15 -0.68 -2.11
C THR A 499 13.89 -0.30 -1.35
N PHE A 500 13.97 -0.26 -0.02
CA PHE A 500 12.87 0.23 0.82
C PHE A 500 13.31 0.71 2.19
N SER A 501 12.57 1.66 2.74
CA SER A 501 12.73 2.11 4.12
C SER A 501 11.61 1.54 5.00
N THR A 502 11.88 1.41 6.29
CA THR A 502 10.92 0.94 7.28
C THR A 502 10.53 2.04 8.27
N ASP A 503 9.32 1.94 8.81
CA ASP A 503 8.85 2.82 9.89
C ASP A 503 9.46 2.45 11.25
N ALA A 504 8.99 3.12 12.32
CA ALA A 504 9.46 2.89 13.68
C ALA A 504 9.14 1.48 14.24
N GLN A 505 8.26 0.73 13.58
CA GLN A 505 7.89 -0.64 13.93
C GLN A 505 8.63 -1.68 13.09
N GLY A 506 9.38 -1.25 12.06
CA GLY A 506 10.06 -2.13 11.12
C GLY A 506 9.17 -2.56 9.95
N ASN A 507 7.99 -1.96 9.76
CA ASN A 507 7.16 -2.25 8.61
C ASN A 507 7.70 -1.47 7.39
N PRO A 508 7.82 -2.11 6.22
CA PRO A 508 8.20 -1.42 4.99
C PRO A 508 7.21 -0.30 4.65
N HIS A 509 7.71 0.90 4.39
CA HIS A 509 6.89 1.99 3.85
C HIS A 509 6.26 1.58 2.51
N PRO A 510 5.00 1.99 2.27
CA PRO A 510 4.35 1.80 0.98
C PRO A 510 5.19 2.36 -0.18
N SER A 511 5.37 1.54 -1.20
CA SER A 511 5.99 1.91 -2.46
C SER A 511 5.17 2.92 -3.24
N VAL A 512 3.84 2.89 -3.09
CA VAL A 512 2.91 3.91 -3.59
C VAL A 512 1.92 4.26 -2.49
N THR A 513 1.71 5.56 -2.29
CA THR A 513 0.69 6.11 -1.40
C THR A 513 -0.12 7.11 -2.19
N PHE A 514 -1.43 7.17 -1.96
CA PHE A 514 -2.26 8.24 -2.47
C PHE A 514 -2.19 9.44 -1.53
N HIS A 515 -1.47 10.50 -1.93
CA HIS A 515 -1.46 11.74 -1.17
C HIS A 515 -2.55 12.66 -1.71
N ARG A 516 -3.72 12.58 -1.06
CA ARG A 516 -4.92 13.34 -1.46
C ARG A 516 -4.57 14.84 -1.58
N PRO A 517 -4.82 15.45 -2.75
CA PRO A 517 -4.74 16.91 -2.88
C PRO A 517 -5.91 17.59 -2.16
N ASP A 518 -5.59 18.67 -1.48
CA ASP A 518 -6.44 19.60 -0.73
C ASP A 518 -6.47 20.94 -1.47
N PHE A 519 -7.09 20.94 -2.64
CA PHE A 519 -7.22 22.17 -3.41
C PHE A 519 -8.20 23.14 -2.76
N GLU A 520 -7.85 24.42 -2.76
CA GLU A 520 -8.73 25.51 -2.32
C GLU A 520 -9.95 25.65 -3.25
N GLY A 521 -11.11 25.93 -2.65
CA GLY A 521 -12.37 26.14 -3.37
C GLY A 521 -13.32 24.94 -3.35
N GLU A 522 -14.57 25.20 -3.73
CA GLU A 522 -15.60 24.16 -3.77
C GLU A 522 -15.31 23.13 -4.87
N PRO A 523 -15.53 21.82 -4.60
CA PRO A 523 -15.44 20.79 -5.64
C PRO A 523 -16.36 21.12 -6.83
N VAL A 524 -15.83 20.95 -8.04
CA VAL A 524 -16.65 21.05 -9.25
C VAL A 524 -17.43 19.75 -9.40
N THR A 525 -18.74 19.82 -9.19
CA THR A 525 -19.62 18.67 -9.42
C THR A 525 -20.00 18.62 -10.90
N VAL A 526 -19.72 17.49 -11.54
CA VAL A 526 -20.10 17.19 -12.93
C VAL A 526 -21.29 16.24 -12.89
N HIS A 527 -22.46 16.76 -13.25
CA HIS A 527 -23.70 16.00 -13.32
C HIS A 527 -23.93 15.44 -14.73
N ARG A 528 -24.85 14.48 -14.87
CA ARG A 528 -25.21 13.81 -16.14
C ARG A 528 -25.44 14.75 -17.35
N GLY A 529 -25.92 15.97 -17.10
CA GLY A 529 -26.22 16.96 -18.14
C GLY A 529 -25.10 17.98 -18.42
N ASP A 530 -24.00 17.94 -17.65
CA ASP A 530 -22.91 18.87 -17.82
C ASP A 530 -22.07 18.57 -19.06
N ALA A 531 -21.52 19.61 -19.67
CA ALA A 531 -20.64 19.47 -20.83
C ALA A 531 -19.34 18.69 -20.52
N LEU A 532 -18.97 18.62 -19.24
CA LEU A 532 -17.81 17.87 -18.76
C LEU A 532 -18.13 16.40 -18.44
N ALA A 533 -19.41 16.00 -18.49
CA ALA A 533 -19.80 14.62 -18.19
C ALA A 533 -19.21 13.68 -19.24
N PRO A 534 -18.35 12.71 -18.86
CA PRO A 534 -17.73 11.81 -19.82
C PRO A 534 -18.77 10.87 -20.44
N ASP A 535 -18.49 10.40 -21.67
CA ASP A 535 -19.22 9.25 -22.22
C ASP A 535 -19.06 8.05 -21.28
N PRO A 536 -20.07 7.18 -21.10
CA PRO A 536 -19.98 6.06 -20.18
C PRO A 536 -18.87 5.06 -20.48
N LYS A 537 -18.25 5.10 -21.67
CA LYS A 537 -17.10 4.26 -22.02
C LYS A 537 -15.77 5.01 -22.01
N ALA A 538 -15.80 6.34 -21.93
CA ALA A 538 -14.60 7.16 -21.90
C ALA A 538 -14.07 7.30 -20.46
N SER A 539 -12.77 7.55 -20.38
CA SER A 539 -12.11 8.00 -19.16
C SER A 539 -12.32 9.50 -19.00
N PHE A 540 -12.70 9.94 -17.81
CA PHE A 540 -12.70 11.35 -17.44
C PHE A 540 -11.27 11.90 -17.43
N ALA A 541 -10.30 11.12 -16.95
CA ALA A 541 -8.90 11.57 -16.85
C ALA A 541 -8.28 11.95 -18.22
N SER A 542 -8.76 11.36 -19.30
CA SER A 542 -8.30 11.63 -20.67
C SER A 542 -8.99 12.82 -21.37
N GLY A 543 -10.05 13.39 -20.79
CA GLY A 543 -10.92 14.37 -21.45
C GLY A 543 -10.49 15.84 -21.36
N GLY A 544 -9.46 16.17 -20.58
CA GLY A 544 -9.03 17.55 -20.30
C GLY A 544 -8.46 18.34 -21.50
N PRO A 545 -7.93 19.56 -21.27
CA PRO A 545 -7.61 20.12 -19.95
C PRO A 545 -8.83 20.65 -19.21
N TYR A 546 -8.82 20.44 -17.90
CA TYR A 546 -9.80 20.93 -16.94
C TYR A 546 -9.30 22.22 -16.26
N ALA A 547 -10.04 22.73 -15.27
CA ALA A 547 -9.53 23.78 -14.42
C ALA A 547 -8.29 23.27 -13.64
N PRO A 548 -7.24 24.09 -13.50
CA PRO A 548 -6.03 23.71 -12.80
C PRO A 548 -6.30 23.53 -11.31
N HIS A 549 -5.58 22.60 -10.65
CA HIS A 549 -5.67 22.36 -9.19
C HIS A 549 -7.11 22.32 -8.69
N THR A 550 -7.94 21.50 -9.34
CA THR A 550 -9.37 21.45 -9.09
C THR A 550 -9.78 20.01 -8.76
N ARG A 551 -10.63 19.89 -7.73
CA ARG A 551 -11.30 18.64 -7.36
C ARG A 551 -12.61 18.53 -8.15
N TYR A 552 -12.81 17.40 -8.81
CA TYR A 552 -14.00 17.08 -9.58
C TYR A 552 -14.75 15.89 -8.99
N GLU A 553 -16.03 16.06 -8.70
CA GLU A 553 -16.94 14.96 -8.37
C GLU A 553 -17.73 14.59 -9.62
N VAL A 554 -17.45 13.43 -10.19
CA VAL A 554 -17.86 13.14 -11.58
C VAL A 554 -19.00 12.14 -11.63
N THR A 555 -20.03 12.49 -12.40
CA THR A 555 -21.09 11.61 -12.87
C THR A 555 -21.05 11.60 -14.40
N ASP A 556 -21.10 10.42 -15.01
CA ASP A 556 -21.08 10.30 -16.47
C ASP A 556 -22.41 10.69 -17.12
N SER A 557 -22.42 10.80 -18.45
CA SER A 557 -23.61 11.20 -19.20
C SER A 557 -24.78 10.19 -19.12
N ALA A 558 -24.56 9.01 -18.53
CA ALA A 558 -25.61 8.04 -18.22
C ALA A 558 -26.14 8.15 -16.78
N GLY A 559 -25.58 9.01 -15.93
CA GLY A 559 -25.99 9.19 -14.54
C GLY A 559 -25.22 8.30 -13.56
N VAL A 560 -24.15 7.63 -13.99
CA VAL A 560 -23.36 6.77 -13.11
C VAL A 560 -22.25 7.59 -12.46
N HIS A 561 -22.21 7.59 -11.12
CA HIS A 561 -21.13 8.23 -10.36
C HIS A 561 -19.80 7.50 -10.62
N ARG A 562 -18.75 8.28 -10.91
CA ARG A 562 -17.43 7.82 -11.37
C ARG A 562 -16.32 7.96 -10.33
N GLY A 563 -16.58 8.67 -9.25
CA GLY A 563 -15.57 8.98 -8.24
C GLY A 563 -15.05 10.41 -8.34
N THR A 564 -13.96 10.66 -7.63
CA THR A 564 -13.36 11.99 -7.46
C THR A 564 -12.03 12.07 -8.18
N PHE A 565 -11.82 13.17 -8.92
CA PHE A 565 -10.63 13.37 -9.75
C PHE A 565 -9.96 14.70 -9.41
N TYR A 566 -8.63 14.76 -9.48
CA TYR A 566 -7.84 15.91 -9.05
C TYR A 566 -6.84 16.29 -10.14
N THR A 567 -6.81 17.57 -10.50
CA THR A 567 -5.99 18.07 -11.61
C THR A 567 -4.69 18.74 -11.17
N ASP A 568 -3.66 18.65 -12.01
CA ASP A 568 -2.42 19.40 -11.87
C ASP A 568 -2.59 20.89 -12.24
N ALA A 569 -1.49 21.65 -12.13
CA ALA A 569 -1.44 23.07 -12.49
C ALA A 569 -1.81 23.36 -13.97
N LYS A 570 -1.84 22.33 -14.82
CA LYS A 570 -2.18 22.43 -16.25
C LYS A 570 -3.56 21.86 -16.55
N GLY A 571 -4.32 21.44 -15.54
CA GLY A 571 -5.64 20.87 -15.71
C GLY A 571 -5.65 19.40 -16.16
N HIS A 572 -4.52 18.68 -16.11
CA HIS A 572 -4.53 17.23 -16.34
C HIS A 572 -4.83 16.50 -15.04
N VAL A 573 -5.63 15.45 -15.10
CA VAL A 573 -5.89 14.63 -13.91
C VAL A 573 -4.62 13.85 -13.52
N ARG A 574 -4.26 13.91 -12.24
CA ARG A 574 -3.10 13.21 -11.65
C ARG A 574 -3.46 12.27 -10.51
N TRP A 575 -4.60 12.50 -9.87
CA TRP A 575 -5.11 11.62 -8.84
C TRP A 575 -6.57 11.28 -9.11
N ALA A 576 -6.95 10.05 -8.78
CA ALA A 576 -8.34 9.64 -8.81
C ALA A 576 -8.65 8.75 -7.61
N ASP A 577 -9.81 8.99 -6.99
CA ASP A 577 -10.37 8.19 -5.91
C ASP A 577 -11.66 7.54 -6.42
N ILE A 578 -11.61 6.23 -6.63
CA ILE A 578 -12.58 5.51 -7.47
C ILE A 578 -12.92 4.17 -6.83
N GLU A 579 -14.16 3.73 -6.99
CA GLU A 579 -14.55 2.35 -6.69
C GLU A 579 -14.41 1.46 -7.93
N SER A 580 -13.79 0.30 -7.77
CA SER A 580 -13.64 -0.69 -8.85
C SER A 580 -14.98 -1.29 -9.25
N GLY A 581 -15.08 -1.86 -10.44
CA GLY A 581 -16.31 -2.50 -10.88
C GLY A 581 -16.37 -3.98 -10.53
N ARG A 582 -17.60 -4.45 -10.40
CA ARG A 582 -18.03 -5.82 -10.23
C ARG A 582 -18.95 -6.20 -11.37
N MET A 583 -18.56 -7.26 -12.07
CA MET A 583 -19.35 -7.87 -13.14
C MET A 583 -19.67 -6.97 -14.36
N MET A 584 -19.17 -7.37 -15.54
CA MET A 584 -19.49 -6.83 -16.88
C MET A 584 -19.12 -5.34 -17.07
N ARG A 585 -18.75 -4.96 -18.30
CA ARG A 585 -18.64 -3.53 -18.70
C ARG A 585 -19.99 -2.89 -19.00
N LYS A 586 -21.01 -3.71 -19.27
CA LYS A 586 -22.38 -3.29 -19.60
C LYS A 586 -23.35 -4.06 -18.74
N HIS A 587 -24.28 -3.36 -18.11
CA HIS A 587 -25.26 -3.96 -17.23
C HIS A 587 -26.66 -3.86 -17.86
N PRO A 588 -27.25 -4.98 -18.36
CA PRO A 588 -28.54 -4.95 -19.07
C PRO A 588 -29.68 -4.31 -18.28
N ASP A 589 -29.69 -4.50 -16.95
CA ASP A 589 -30.70 -3.92 -16.07
C ASP A 589 -30.55 -2.39 -15.92
N ILE A 590 -29.32 -1.87 -15.94
CA ILE A 590 -29.08 -0.41 -15.93
C ILE A 590 -29.51 0.19 -17.26
N GLU A 591 -29.13 -0.43 -18.39
CA GLU A 591 -29.53 0.04 -19.72
C GLU A 591 -31.06 0.05 -19.87
N ALA A 592 -31.74 -1.01 -19.40
CA ALA A 592 -33.20 -1.09 -19.42
C ALA A 592 -33.83 -0.04 -18.49
N ASN A 593 -33.32 0.13 -17.26
CA ASN A 593 -33.81 1.16 -16.36
C ASN A 593 -33.69 2.56 -16.98
N ASN A 594 -32.55 2.88 -17.58
CA ASN A 594 -32.31 4.17 -18.24
C ASN A 594 -33.23 4.38 -19.44
N LYS A 595 -33.58 3.32 -20.17
CA LYS A 595 -34.49 3.38 -21.31
C LYS A 595 -35.94 3.63 -20.88
N TYR A 596 -36.39 3.00 -19.80
CA TYR A 596 -37.80 3.02 -19.40
C TYR A 596 -38.13 4.01 -18.27
N GLY A 597 -37.13 4.47 -17.52
CA GLY A 597 -37.27 5.41 -16.39
C GLY A 597 -38.04 4.82 -15.21
N ILE A 598 -37.73 3.58 -14.81
CA ILE A 598 -38.53 2.82 -13.85
C ILE A 598 -37.88 2.88 -12.46
N GLY A 599 -38.15 3.95 -11.70
CA GLY A 599 -37.77 4.01 -10.29
C GLY A 599 -37.63 5.42 -9.72
N GLU A 600 -37.50 5.49 -8.39
CA GLU A 600 -37.16 6.72 -7.69
C GLU A 600 -35.67 7.03 -7.87
N GLY A 601 -35.31 7.69 -8.98
CA GLY A 601 -33.94 8.16 -9.24
C GLY A 601 -33.05 7.18 -9.99
N ASP A 602 -31.73 7.41 -9.90
CA ASP A 602 -30.72 6.56 -10.53
C ASP A 602 -30.53 5.24 -9.76
N PRO A 603 -30.13 4.14 -10.41
CA PRO A 603 -29.87 2.86 -9.74
C PRO A 603 -28.88 2.99 -8.58
N ILE A 604 -29.11 2.27 -7.50
CA ILE A 604 -28.16 2.15 -6.39
C ILE A 604 -27.09 1.14 -6.80
N VAL A 605 -25.90 1.66 -7.08
CA VAL A 605 -24.76 0.89 -7.57
C VAL A 605 -23.84 0.52 -6.40
N ARG A 606 -23.40 -0.75 -6.31
CA ARG A 606 -22.57 -1.25 -5.19
C ARG A 606 -21.43 -2.16 -5.61
N GLN A 607 -20.47 -2.33 -4.69
CA GLN A 607 -19.50 -3.43 -4.73
C GLN A 607 -20.11 -4.80 -4.40
N ARG A 608 -21.11 -4.83 -3.53
CA ARG A 608 -21.71 -6.09 -3.04
C ARG A 608 -23.22 -5.95 -3.00
N LEU A 609 -23.92 -6.99 -3.44
CA LEU A 609 -25.36 -7.09 -3.28
C LEU A 609 -25.67 -8.09 -2.17
N ASP A 610 -26.56 -7.69 -1.27
CA ASP A 610 -27.09 -8.56 -0.24
C ASP A 610 -28.52 -9.01 -0.61
N PRO A 611 -28.68 -10.22 -1.18
CA PRO A 611 -30.00 -10.76 -1.52
C PRO A 611 -30.85 -11.09 -0.28
N ASP A 612 -30.27 -11.06 0.92
CA ASP A 612 -30.94 -11.38 2.18
C ASP A 612 -31.24 -10.14 3.03
N ALA A 613 -30.73 -8.95 2.63
CA ALA A 613 -31.09 -7.68 3.25
C ALA A 613 -32.61 -7.51 3.39
N GLU A 614 -33.07 -6.94 4.49
CA GLU A 614 -34.50 -6.72 4.74
C GLU A 614 -35.06 -5.50 4.00
N VAL A 615 -34.20 -4.51 3.71
CA VAL A 615 -34.54 -3.23 3.06
C VAL A 615 -33.39 -2.80 2.14
N PRO A 616 -33.66 -2.01 1.08
CA PRO A 616 -32.59 -1.49 0.22
C PRO A 616 -31.78 -0.43 0.96
N HIS A 617 -30.47 -0.63 1.12
CA HIS A 617 -29.61 0.36 1.76
C HIS A 617 -29.48 1.64 0.89
N GLY A 618 -29.33 2.82 1.47
CA GLY A 618 -29.14 4.05 0.67
C GLY A 618 -30.33 4.50 -0.18
N ALA A 619 -31.48 3.81 -0.13
CA ALA A 619 -32.75 4.37 -0.56
C ALA A 619 -33.13 5.53 0.39
N ARG A 620 -33.88 6.53 -0.10
CA ARG A 620 -34.30 7.68 0.72
C ARG A 620 -35.15 7.27 1.93
N ASP A 621 -36.08 6.34 1.72
CA ASP A 621 -37.00 5.82 2.74
C ASP A 621 -37.01 4.27 2.72
N PRO A 622 -35.97 3.61 3.24
CA PRO A 622 -35.77 2.17 3.08
C PRO A 622 -36.86 1.32 3.77
N GLU A 623 -37.48 1.86 4.82
CA GLU A 623 -38.53 1.18 5.59
C GLU A 623 -39.81 0.90 4.78
N ARG A 624 -40.07 1.64 3.69
CA ARG A 624 -41.21 1.40 2.78
C ARG A 624 -41.16 0.04 2.08
N PHE A 625 -39.99 -0.59 2.07
CA PHE A 625 -39.74 -1.88 1.42
C PHE A 625 -39.63 -3.04 2.43
N ARG A 626 -39.82 -2.77 3.72
CA ARG A 626 -39.70 -3.79 4.77
C ARG A 626 -40.84 -4.81 4.64
N GLY A 627 -40.49 -6.09 4.75
CA GLY A 627 -41.47 -7.18 4.67
C GLY A 627 -41.89 -7.53 3.25
N ASN A 628 -41.21 -6.99 2.24
CA ASN A 628 -41.41 -7.35 0.84
C ASN A 628 -41.32 -8.86 0.62
N GLU A 629 -42.22 -9.39 -0.20
CA GLU A 629 -42.19 -10.79 -0.59
C GLU A 629 -41.07 -11.03 -1.60
N ARG A 630 -40.14 -11.93 -1.28
CA ARG A 630 -39.02 -12.29 -2.14
C ARG A 630 -39.48 -13.12 -3.34
N VAL A 631 -39.04 -12.71 -4.53
CA VAL A 631 -39.24 -13.40 -5.80
C VAL A 631 -37.87 -13.64 -6.45
N ASP A 632 -37.38 -14.87 -6.39
CA ASP A 632 -36.13 -15.24 -7.06
C ASP A 632 -36.36 -15.45 -8.56
N MET A 633 -35.59 -14.76 -9.38
CA MET A 633 -35.70 -14.81 -10.84
C MET A 633 -34.36 -15.16 -11.48
N ARG A 634 -34.30 -16.32 -12.13
CA ARG A 634 -33.16 -16.71 -12.96
C ARG A 634 -33.41 -16.34 -14.41
N ILE A 635 -32.54 -15.51 -14.99
CA ILE A 635 -32.70 -15.05 -16.38
C ILE A 635 -31.43 -15.26 -17.22
N PRO A 636 -31.57 -15.42 -18.56
CA PRO A 636 -30.44 -15.62 -19.45
C PRO A 636 -29.42 -14.48 -19.40
N ARG A 637 -28.16 -14.81 -19.71
CA ARG A 637 -27.08 -13.84 -19.81
C ARG A 637 -27.39 -12.81 -20.90
N GLY A 638 -27.31 -11.52 -20.55
CA GLY A 638 -27.46 -10.41 -21.49
C GLY A 638 -28.89 -9.88 -21.61
N ASP A 639 -29.91 -10.66 -21.24
CA ASP A 639 -31.28 -10.18 -21.12
C ASP A 639 -31.40 -9.25 -19.92
N SER A 640 -32.28 -8.25 -19.96
CA SER A 640 -32.67 -7.45 -18.80
C SER A 640 -33.85 -8.08 -18.04
N PHE A 641 -34.06 -7.71 -16.78
CA PHE A 641 -35.24 -8.07 -16.00
C PHE A 641 -36.54 -7.73 -16.74
N PHE A 642 -36.60 -6.56 -17.36
CA PHE A 642 -37.78 -6.09 -18.10
C PHE A 642 -38.04 -6.83 -19.41
N ASP A 643 -37.09 -7.61 -19.92
CA ASP A 643 -37.36 -8.50 -21.06
C ASP A 643 -38.26 -9.67 -20.68
N HIS A 644 -38.32 -9.97 -19.39
CA HIS A 644 -39.13 -11.05 -18.81
C HIS A 644 -40.34 -10.53 -18.03
N MET A 645 -40.61 -9.22 -18.08
CA MET A 645 -41.81 -8.60 -17.49
C MET A 645 -42.90 -8.37 -18.54
N PRO A 646 -44.19 -8.38 -18.15
CA PRO A 646 -45.29 -7.96 -19.01
C PRO A 646 -45.10 -6.56 -19.58
N LYS A 647 -45.50 -6.35 -20.84
CA LYS A 647 -45.39 -5.07 -21.56
C LYS A 647 -46.76 -4.65 -22.09
N ASP A 648 -46.98 -3.34 -22.24
CA ASP A 648 -48.15 -2.80 -22.95
C ASP A 648 -48.05 -3.01 -24.48
N ALA A 649 -49.06 -2.54 -25.21
CA ALA A 649 -49.13 -2.70 -26.66
C ALA A 649 -48.01 -1.94 -27.39
N GLU A 650 -47.44 -0.93 -26.75
CA GLU A 650 -46.34 -0.09 -27.22
C GLU A 650 -44.96 -0.66 -26.82
N GLY A 651 -44.93 -1.76 -26.06
CA GLY A 651 -43.71 -2.45 -25.64
C GLY A 651 -43.03 -1.87 -24.40
N LYS A 652 -43.70 -0.98 -23.66
CA LYS A 652 -43.23 -0.45 -22.37
C LYS A 652 -43.57 -1.44 -21.24
N PRO A 653 -42.65 -1.68 -20.28
CA PRO A 653 -42.96 -2.54 -19.14
C PRO A 653 -44.17 -2.04 -18.34
N LEU A 654 -45.05 -2.97 -17.96
CA LEU A 654 -46.14 -2.69 -17.02
C LEU A 654 -45.57 -2.43 -15.61
N PRO A 655 -46.31 -1.71 -14.73
CA PRO A 655 -45.91 -1.53 -13.35
C PRO A 655 -45.65 -2.86 -12.64
N LEU A 656 -44.59 -2.91 -11.83
CA LEU A 656 -44.26 -4.09 -11.03
C LEU A 656 -45.27 -4.26 -9.88
N GLU A 657 -45.42 -5.49 -9.39
CA GLU A 657 -46.31 -5.76 -8.27
C GLU A 657 -45.79 -5.03 -7.00
N PRO A 658 -46.66 -4.35 -6.23
CA PRO A 658 -46.26 -3.72 -4.97
C PRO A 658 -45.75 -4.71 -3.92
N ASN A 659 -44.91 -4.23 -3.00
CA ASN A 659 -44.36 -4.98 -1.87
C ASN A 659 -43.59 -6.27 -2.25
N LYS A 660 -42.80 -6.21 -3.32
CA LYS A 660 -41.98 -7.31 -3.85
C LYS A 660 -40.49 -7.00 -3.79
N LYS A 661 -39.68 -8.04 -3.58
CA LYS A 661 -38.23 -8.02 -3.73
C LYS A 661 -37.84 -9.03 -4.80
N TYR A 662 -37.58 -8.57 -6.03
CA TYR A 662 -37.14 -9.43 -7.11
C TYR A 662 -35.62 -9.58 -7.05
N VAL A 663 -35.14 -10.77 -6.68
CA VAL A 663 -33.71 -11.10 -6.66
C VAL A 663 -33.36 -11.74 -8.00
N VAL A 664 -32.62 -11.00 -8.82
CA VAL A 664 -32.33 -11.37 -10.20
C VAL A 664 -30.96 -12.05 -10.27
N THR A 665 -30.94 -13.30 -10.72
CA THR A 665 -29.73 -14.12 -10.91
C THR A 665 -29.50 -14.42 -12.39
N SER A 666 -28.24 -14.48 -12.82
CA SER A 666 -27.88 -14.77 -14.20
C SER A 666 -26.50 -15.42 -14.32
N GLU A 667 -26.27 -16.09 -15.46
CA GLU A 667 -24.98 -16.68 -15.81
C GLU A 667 -23.99 -15.58 -16.21
N TYR A 668 -22.80 -15.55 -15.60
CA TYR A 668 -21.84 -14.46 -15.83
C TYR A 668 -20.73 -14.80 -16.84
N ARG A 669 -20.16 -16.00 -16.77
CA ARG A 669 -18.91 -16.33 -17.50
C ARG A 669 -19.02 -17.53 -18.40
N ASN A 670 -19.21 -18.69 -17.81
CA ASN A 670 -19.32 -19.96 -18.51
C ASN A 670 -20.79 -20.35 -18.53
N PRO A 671 -21.45 -20.39 -19.70
CA PRO A 671 -22.83 -20.82 -19.77
C PRO A 671 -23.03 -22.16 -19.06
N GLY A 672 -24.02 -22.22 -18.16
CA GLY A 672 -24.38 -23.40 -17.38
C GLY A 672 -23.41 -23.85 -16.27
N ARG A 673 -22.56 -22.97 -15.72
CA ARG A 673 -21.67 -23.35 -14.58
C ARG A 673 -21.92 -22.61 -13.27
N GLU A 674 -22.10 -21.30 -13.29
CA GLU A 674 -22.21 -20.47 -12.09
C GLU A 674 -23.21 -19.32 -12.34
N ASP A 675 -24.28 -19.27 -11.53
CA ASP A 675 -25.23 -18.16 -11.47
C ASP A 675 -24.84 -17.24 -10.30
N HIS A 676 -24.94 -15.93 -10.53
CA HIS A 676 -24.78 -14.94 -9.46
C HIS A 676 -25.97 -14.01 -9.45
N THR A 677 -26.35 -13.54 -8.26
CA THR A 677 -27.21 -12.35 -8.13
C THR A 677 -26.54 -11.21 -8.88
N ARG A 678 -27.29 -10.47 -9.70
CA ARG A 678 -26.77 -9.32 -10.47
C ARG A 678 -27.52 -8.02 -10.20
N SER A 679 -28.80 -8.12 -9.84
CA SER A 679 -29.67 -6.99 -9.53
C SER A 679 -30.71 -7.39 -8.50
N ILE A 680 -31.19 -6.43 -7.73
CA ILE A 680 -32.34 -6.57 -6.86
C ILE A 680 -33.29 -5.41 -7.14
N TYR A 681 -34.54 -5.72 -7.49
CA TYR A 681 -35.60 -4.72 -7.66
C TYR A 681 -36.52 -4.77 -6.45
N TRP A 682 -36.73 -3.63 -5.82
CA TRP A 682 -37.62 -3.45 -4.68
C TRP A 682 -38.82 -2.62 -5.10
N THR A 683 -40.02 -3.06 -4.72
CA THR A 683 -41.24 -2.28 -4.92
C THR A 683 -41.86 -1.92 -3.57
N ASP A 684 -42.26 -0.67 -3.40
CA ASP A 684 -43.02 -0.25 -2.22
C ASP A 684 -44.51 -0.62 -2.34
N GLU A 685 -45.33 -0.13 -1.40
CA GLU A 685 -46.79 -0.33 -1.40
C GLU A 685 -47.54 0.30 -2.59
N HIS A 686 -46.89 1.17 -3.36
CA HIS A 686 -47.44 1.84 -4.53
C HIS A 686 -46.84 1.31 -5.85
N GLY A 687 -45.89 0.37 -5.79
CA GLY A 687 -45.18 -0.15 -6.96
C GLY A 687 -44.03 0.75 -7.45
N ASN A 688 -43.61 1.74 -6.66
CA ASN A 688 -42.41 2.53 -6.92
C ASN A 688 -41.17 1.65 -6.75
N VAL A 689 -40.22 1.78 -7.68
CA VAL A 689 -39.10 0.86 -7.81
C VAL A 689 -37.81 1.48 -7.27
N VAL A 690 -37.05 0.71 -6.51
CA VAL A 690 -35.62 0.92 -6.25
C VAL A 690 -34.84 -0.23 -6.87
N LEU A 691 -33.88 0.07 -7.74
CA LEU A 691 -32.99 -0.90 -8.37
C LEU A 691 -31.62 -0.87 -7.68
N GLU A 692 -31.21 -1.99 -7.10
CA GLU A 692 -29.83 -2.22 -6.67
C GLU A 692 -29.10 -3.10 -7.69
N THR A 693 -27.86 -2.74 -8.00
CA THR A 693 -27.04 -3.48 -8.96
C THR A 693 -25.55 -3.38 -8.60
N TYR A 694 -24.74 -4.27 -9.13
CA TYR A 694 -23.29 -4.16 -9.03
C TYR A 694 -22.77 -2.99 -9.87
N ARG A 695 -21.67 -2.38 -9.43
CA ARG A 695 -20.91 -1.39 -10.20
C ARG A 695 -20.34 -2.03 -11.45
N PRO A 696 -20.70 -1.63 -12.68
CA PRO A 696 -20.04 -2.19 -13.86
C PRO A 696 -18.54 -1.88 -13.84
N ALA A 697 -17.75 -2.69 -14.56
CA ALA A 697 -16.31 -2.51 -14.72
C ALA A 697 -15.97 -1.06 -15.07
N HIS A 698 -15.14 -0.41 -14.25
CA HIS A 698 -14.98 1.04 -14.24
C HIS A 698 -14.19 1.52 -15.46
N PRO A 699 -14.75 2.39 -16.34
CA PRO A 699 -14.07 2.79 -17.57
C PRO A 699 -12.78 3.58 -17.35
N ASP A 700 -12.64 4.37 -16.27
CA ASP A 700 -11.37 5.03 -15.94
C ASP A 700 -10.28 4.06 -15.49
N LEU A 701 -10.65 2.92 -14.89
CA LEU A 701 -9.70 1.86 -14.52
C LEU A 701 -9.41 0.94 -15.73
N ASN A 702 -10.31 0.88 -16.71
CA ASN A 702 -10.10 0.17 -17.97
C ASN A 702 -9.37 1.01 -19.03
N ASN A 703 -9.32 2.33 -18.87
CA ASN A 703 -8.58 3.26 -19.73
C ASN A 703 -7.74 4.19 -18.83
N PRO A 704 -6.74 3.64 -18.11
CA PRO A 704 -5.96 4.43 -17.17
C PRO A 704 -5.16 5.51 -17.90
N ALA A 705 -5.10 6.70 -17.30
CA ALA A 705 -4.32 7.82 -17.82
C ALA A 705 -2.88 7.78 -17.27
N PRO A 706 -1.91 8.32 -18.03
CA PRO A 706 -0.49 8.23 -17.70
C PRO A 706 -0.10 9.16 -16.55
N ASN A 707 0.95 8.78 -15.82
CA ASN A 707 1.50 9.52 -14.69
C ASN A 707 0.43 9.91 -13.66
N MET A 708 -0.29 8.91 -13.16
CA MET A 708 -1.34 9.08 -12.17
C MET A 708 -1.15 8.17 -10.96
N VAL A 709 -1.75 8.57 -9.83
CA VAL A 709 -1.98 7.72 -8.68
C VAL A 709 -3.48 7.50 -8.49
N TYR A 710 -3.90 6.24 -8.48
CA TYR A 710 -5.28 5.83 -8.27
C TYR A 710 -5.43 5.27 -6.86
N ASN A 711 -6.36 5.83 -6.09
CA ASN A 711 -6.92 5.23 -4.88
C ASN A 711 -8.16 4.43 -5.29
N VAL A 712 -8.16 3.13 -5.03
CA VAL A 712 -9.22 2.23 -5.48
C VAL A 712 -9.80 1.46 -4.30
N ASP A 713 -11.13 1.44 -4.23
CA ASP A 713 -11.90 0.77 -3.18
C ASP A 713 -11.47 1.21 -1.77
N ASP A 714 -11.53 2.53 -1.55
CA ASP A 714 -11.18 3.18 -0.27
C ASP A 714 -9.76 2.85 0.20
N GLY A 715 -8.81 2.85 -0.74
CA GLY A 715 -7.40 2.59 -0.46
C GLY A 715 -7.05 1.13 -0.23
N LYS A 716 -8.00 0.19 -0.37
CA LYS A 716 -7.68 -1.24 -0.43
C LYS A 716 -6.68 -1.54 -1.54
N PHE A 717 -6.75 -0.81 -2.65
CA PHE A 717 -5.74 -0.86 -3.71
C PHE A 717 -5.27 0.54 -4.10
N VAL A 718 -3.95 0.71 -4.23
CA VAL A 718 -3.35 1.95 -4.71
C VAL A 718 -2.44 1.63 -5.89
N TYR A 719 -2.61 2.33 -7.00
CA TYR A 719 -1.85 2.09 -8.23
C TYR A 719 -1.13 3.35 -8.69
N HIS A 720 0.08 3.17 -9.23
CA HIS A 720 0.80 4.21 -9.95
C HIS A 720 0.94 3.78 -11.41
N THR A 721 0.49 4.64 -12.33
CA THR A 721 0.65 4.45 -13.77
C THR A 721 1.90 5.13 -14.31
N GLY A 722 2.54 4.51 -15.29
CA GLY A 722 3.72 5.03 -15.95
C GLY A 722 3.42 6.15 -16.95
N PRO A 723 4.46 6.63 -17.65
CA PRO A 723 4.31 7.62 -18.72
C PRO A 723 3.58 7.02 -19.93
N GLU A 724 3.05 7.91 -20.76
CA GLU A 724 2.51 7.53 -22.07
C GLU A 724 3.64 6.98 -22.95
N LEU A 725 3.37 5.88 -23.64
CA LEU A 725 4.34 5.21 -24.51
C LEU A 725 3.94 5.39 -25.98
N ASP A 726 4.93 5.64 -26.84
CA ASP A 726 4.71 5.79 -28.28
C ASP A 726 3.96 4.59 -28.88
N GLY A 727 2.74 4.82 -29.36
CA GLY A 727 1.91 3.79 -29.98
C GLY A 727 1.35 2.72 -29.01
N GLY A 728 1.47 2.95 -27.69
CA GLY A 728 0.98 2.08 -26.63
C GLY A 728 -0.03 2.77 -25.71
N GLY A 729 -0.80 1.96 -24.96
CA GLY A 729 -1.61 2.44 -23.83
C GLY A 729 -0.78 2.63 -22.56
N THR A 730 -1.38 3.25 -21.55
CA THR A 730 -0.79 3.40 -20.22
C THR A 730 -0.65 2.05 -19.52
N ASP A 731 0.51 1.83 -18.89
CA ASP A 731 0.77 0.65 -18.05
C ASP A 731 0.80 1.02 -16.57
N THR A 732 0.41 0.08 -15.71
CA THR A 732 0.66 0.16 -14.27
C THR A 732 2.11 -0.20 -13.97
N VAL A 733 2.83 0.71 -13.30
CA VAL A 733 4.24 0.53 -12.95
C VAL A 733 4.40 -0.08 -11.57
N ARG A 734 3.48 0.19 -10.64
CA ARG A 734 3.43 -0.51 -9.34
C ARG A 734 2.03 -0.44 -8.75
N GLY A 735 1.68 -1.45 -7.98
CA GLY A 735 0.43 -1.50 -7.22
C GLY A 735 0.70 -1.94 -5.80
N ARG A 736 -0.10 -1.43 -4.87
CA ARG A 736 -0.18 -1.86 -3.48
C ARG A 736 -1.60 -2.32 -3.16
N ALA A 737 -1.73 -3.44 -2.47
CA ALA A 737 -2.94 -3.87 -1.80
C ALA A 737 -2.74 -3.74 -0.29
N ASN A 738 -3.70 -3.13 0.39
CA ASN A 738 -3.80 -3.05 1.85
C ASN A 738 -4.84 -4.08 2.30
N ASP A 739 -4.51 -4.86 3.33
CA ASP A 739 -5.37 -5.92 3.86
C ASP A 739 -5.96 -6.82 2.75
N LEU A 740 -5.07 -7.54 2.07
CA LEU A 740 -5.47 -8.39 0.95
C LEU A 740 -6.35 -9.54 1.46
N GLU A 741 -7.60 -9.53 1.00
CA GLU A 741 -8.63 -10.48 1.40
C GLU A 741 -8.98 -11.47 0.29
N LEU A 742 -9.42 -12.65 0.70
CA LEU A 742 -10.06 -13.59 -0.20
C LEU A 742 -11.37 -13.04 -0.73
N GLN A 743 -11.66 -13.37 -1.98
CA GLN A 743 -13.01 -13.18 -2.51
C GLN A 743 -13.98 -14.08 -1.74
N GLU A 744 -15.08 -13.50 -1.25
CA GLU A 744 -16.11 -14.25 -0.51
C GLU A 744 -16.79 -15.32 -1.38
N ASP A 745 -17.17 -16.43 -0.76
CA ASP A 745 -17.90 -17.49 -1.43
C ASP A 745 -19.24 -16.97 -1.98
N GLY A 746 -19.49 -17.20 -3.27
CA GLY A 746 -20.71 -16.75 -3.95
C GLY A 746 -20.70 -15.28 -4.38
N ALA A 747 -19.67 -14.50 -4.01
CA ALA A 747 -19.52 -13.13 -4.46
C ALA A 747 -19.44 -13.04 -5.98
N ALA A 748 -19.92 -11.92 -6.50
CA ALA A 748 -19.83 -11.57 -7.90
C ALA A 748 -18.37 -11.61 -8.40
N PRO A 749 -18.08 -12.30 -9.51
CA PRO A 749 -16.73 -12.36 -10.08
C PRO A 749 -16.20 -10.97 -10.50
N ASN A 750 -14.98 -10.68 -10.06
CA ASN A 750 -14.22 -9.46 -10.29
C ASN A 750 -13.28 -9.56 -11.50
N ARG A 751 -13.73 -10.18 -12.61
CA ARG A 751 -12.88 -10.36 -13.81
C ARG A 751 -13.47 -9.71 -15.04
N ASP A 752 -12.67 -8.89 -15.70
CA ASP A 752 -12.94 -8.34 -17.03
C ASP A 752 -12.12 -9.07 -18.11
N SER A 753 -12.80 -9.81 -18.99
CA SER A 753 -12.10 -10.55 -20.07
C SER A 753 -11.55 -9.62 -21.15
N SER A 754 -12.18 -8.46 -21.36
CA SER A 754 -11.70 -7.50 -22.36
C SER A 754 -10.42 -6.82 -21.90
N ALA A 755 -10.31 -6.49 -20.61
CA ALA A 755 -9.08 -5.97 -20.01
C ALA A 755 -7.92 -6.97 -20.15
N GLN A 756 -8.18 -8.27 -19.96
CA GLN A 756 -7.16 -9.29 -20.14
C GLN A 756 -6.72 -9.45 -21.59
N ASP A 757 -7.65 -9.39 -22.53
CA ASP A 757 -7.34 -9.44 -23.96
C ASP A 757 -6.55 -8.20 -24.40
N GLU A 758 -6.86 -7.04 -23.83
CA GLU A 758 -6.15 -5.78 -24.06
C GLU A 758 -4.72 -5.82 -23.52
N SER A 759 -4.54 -6.21 -22.25
CA SER A 759 -3.22 -6.38 -21.66
C SER A 759 -2.36 -7.41 -22.42
N ASN A 760 -2.94 -8.53 -22.87
CA ASN A 760 -2.23 -9.51 -23.70
C ASN A 760 -1.72 -8.91 -25.03
N LYS A 761 -2.45 -7.95 -25.64
CA LYS A 761 -2.05 -7.33 -26.91
C LYS A 761 -0.81 -6.44 -26.80
N GLN A 762 -0.47 -6.00 -25.58
CA GLN A 762 0.77 -5.24 -25.32
C GLN A 762 2.03 -6.04 -25.72
N ALA A 763 1.96 -7.36 -25.69
CA ALA A 763 3.03 -8.26 -26.15
C ALA A 763 3.06 -8.43 -27.68
N THR A 764 3.28 -7.31 -28.39
CA THR A 764 3.33 -7.27 -29.86
C THR A 764 4.31 -8.29 -30.44
N GLY A 765 3.95 -8.91 -31.58
CA GLY A 765 4.81 -9.90 -32.24
C GLY A 765 4.94 -11.27 -31.55
N THR A 766 4.26 -11.50 -30.42
CA THR A 766 4.30 -12.78 -29.68
C THR A 766 2.93 -13.41 -29.43
N PRO A 767 2.08 -13.59 -30.46
CA PRO A 767 0.71 -14.05 -30.29
C PRO A 767 0.63 -15.38 -29.54
N GLY A 768 -0.19 -15.40 -28.48
CA GLY A 768 -0.44 -16.59 -27.67
C GLY A 768 0.68 -16.98 -26.70
N LYS A 769 1.68 -16.12 -26.47
CA LYS A 769 2.70 -16.34 -25.43
C LYS A 769 2.33 -15.72 -24.08
N TYR A 770 1.58 -14.62 -24.10
CA TYR A 770 1.18 -13.87 -22.92
C TYR A 770 -0.33 -14.00 -22.68
N ASP A 771 -0.74 -13.64 -21.46
CA ASP A 771 -2.12 -13.39 -21.03
C ASP A 771 -2.16 -12.03 -20.32
N GLY A 772 -3.35 -11.48 -20.06
CA GLY A 772 -3.52 -10.42 -19.07
C GLY A 772 -3.46 -11.03 -17.66
N GLY A 773 -2.28 -10.97 -17.04
CA GLY A 773 -2.05 -11.40 -15.66
C GLY A 773 -2.42 -10.27 -14.70
N HIS A 774 -3.02 -10.60 -13.56
CA HIS A 774 -3.35 -9.58 -12.57
C HIS A 774 -2.12 -9.26 -11.70
N LEU A 775 -1.98 -8.02 -11.25
CA LEU A 775 -1.06 -7.69 -10.15
C LEU A 775 -1.57 -8.33 -8.86
N PHE A 776 -2.87 -8.18 -8.58
CA PHE A 776 -3.54 -8.87 -7.47
C PHE A 776 -4.54 -9.87 -8.03
N GLY A 777 -4.25 -11.16 -7.88
CA GLY A 777 -5.00 -12.27 -8.47
C GLY A 777 -6.49 -12.29 -8.12
N LYS A 778 -7.31 -12.78 -9.05
CA LYS A 778 -8.78 -12.85 -8.95
C LYS A 778 -9.35 -13.62 -7.75
N GLN A 779 -8.56 -14.49 -7.08
CA GLN A 779 -9.04 -15.17 -5.87
C GLN A 779 -9.02 -14.24 -4.66
N PHE A 780 -8.35 -13.11 -4.79
CA PHE A 780 -8.45 -11.99 -3.88
C PHE A 780 -9.55 -11.06 -4.39
N ASP A 781 -10.16 -10.33 -3.49
CA ASP A 781 -11.28 -9.42 -3.77
C ASP A 781 -10.82 -8.14 -4.51
N SER A 782 -10.01 -8.30 -5.56
CA SER A 782 -9.27 -7.27 -6.28
C SER A 782 -9.97 -6.74 -7.53
N PRO A 783 -9.58 -5.57 -8.07
CA PRO A 783 -10.15 -5.02 -9.29
C PRO A 783 -9.92 -5.92 -10.51
N GLY A 784 -10.92 -6.00 -11.39
CA GLY A 784 -10.87 -6.80 -12.61
C GLY A 784 -10.41 -6.05 -13.86
N GLU A 785 -10.28 -4.73 -13.74
CA GLU A 785 -10.00 -3.80 -14.82
C GLU A 785 -8.53 -3.77 -15.23
N LEU A 786 -8.27 -3.11 -16.37
CA LEU A 786 -6.95 -3.03 -16.98
C LEU A 786 -5.86 -2.45 -16.04
N LEU A 787 -6.22 -1.52 -15.16
CA LEU A 787 -5.30 -0.94 -14.16
C LEU A 787 -4.65 -2.01 -13.26
N ASN A 788 -5.33 -3.12 -12.97
CA ASN A 788 -4.78 -4.23 -12.18
C ASN A 788 -4.11 -5.31 -13.05
N MET A 789 -3.76 -5.02 -14.31
CA MET A 789 -3.25 -6.00 -15.26
C MET A 789 -1.84 -5.68 -15.78
N MET A 790 -1.14 -6.73 -16.18
CA MET A 790 0.11 -6.68 -16.92
C MET A 790 0.18 -7.83 -17.93
N ALA A 791 0.87 -7.61 -19.05
CA ALA A 791 1.16 -8.69 -19.98
C ALA A 791 2.05 -9.74 -19.30
N GLN A 792 1.50 -10.89 -18.96
CA GLN A 792 2.17 -11.92 -18.17
C GLN A 792 2.38 -13.19 -19.00
N TRP A 793 3.59 -13.76 -18.94
CA TRP A 793 3.93 -14.99 -19.64
C TRP A 793 2.98 -16.11 -19.18
N ARG A 794 2.23 -16.64 -20.14
CA ARG A 794 1.12 -17.56 -19.89
C ARG A 794 1.46 -18.75 -18.98
N PRO A 795 2.64 -19.40 -19.10
CA PRO A 795 3.07 -20.42 -18.15
C PRO A 795 3.18 -19.97 -16.70
N GLN A 796 3.66 -18.76 -16.42
CA GLN A 796 3.71 -18.19 -15.08
C GLN A 796 2.30 -17.95 -14.54
N ASN A 797 1.48 -17.26 -15.35
CA ASN A 797 0.11 -16.87 -15.01
C ASN A 797 -0.81 -18.08 -14.77
N GLN A 798 -0.68 -19.15 -15.55
CA GLN A 798 -1.57 -20.32 -15.48
C GLN A 798 -0.98 -21.51 -14.72
N GLY A 799 0.27 -21.41 -14.24
CA GLY A 799 0.96 -22.53 -13.60
C GLY A 799 1.20 -23.72 -14.51
N ARG A 800 1.66 -23.47 -15.75
CA ARG A 800 1.99 -24.56 -16.69
C ARG A 800 3.34 -25.16 -16.35
N LYS A 801 3.49 -26.47 -16.57
CA LYS A 801 4.73 -27.23 -16.26
C LYS A 801 6.04 -26.60 -16.74
N ILE A 802 6.02 -25.87 -17.86
CA ILE A 802 7.22 -25.21 -18.42
C ILE A 802 7.72 -24.03 -17.58
N ALA A 803 6.90 -23.47 -16.69
CA ALA A 803 7.34 -22.46 -15.72
C ALA A 803 8.07 -23.07 -14.49
N GLY A 804 8.14 -24.40 -14.38
CA GLY A 804 8.64 -25.08 -13.18
C GLY A 804 7.59 -25.17 -12.08
N PRO A 805 7.96 -25.62 -10.86
CA PRO A 805 7.05 -25.71 -9.71
C PRO A 805 6.81 -24.35 -9.02
N ASP A 806 7.68 -23.37 -9.28
CA ASP A 806 7.73 -22.10 -8.59
C ASP A 806 7.37 -20.98 -9.58
N HIS A 807 6.06 -20.74 -9.69
CA HIS A 807 5.48 -19.84 -10.66
C HIS A 807 4.46 -18.92 -10.00
N TRP A 808 4.13 -17.80 -10.64
CA TRP A 808 3.19 -16.79 -10.13
C TRP A 808 1.89 -17.40 -9.57
N HIS A 809 1.26 -18.30 -10.34
CA HIS A 809 0.03 -18.95 -9.90
C HIS A 809 0.17 -19.82 -8.62
N ALA A 810 1.36 -20.36 -8.34
CA ALA A 810 1.62 -21.17 -7.15
C ALA A 810 1.82 -20.27 -5.94
N PHE A 811 2.47 -19.12 -6.12
CA PHE A 811 2.55 -18.05 -5.12
C PHE A 811 1.15 -17.57 -4.73
N GLU A 812 0.34 -17.19 -5.72
CA GLU A 812 -1.06 -16.78 -5.51
C GLU A 812 -1.88 -17.83 -4.74
N SER A 813 -1.72 -19.10 -5.12
CA SER A 813 -2.42 -20.22 -4.47
C SER A 813 -1.94 -20.49 -3.04
N ASP A 814 -0.67 -20.18 -2.73
CA ASP A 814 -0.13 -20.29 -1.39
C ASP A 814 -0.68 -19.19 -0.46
N LEU A 815 -0.72 -17.94 -0.93
CA LEU A 815 -1.30 -16.81 -0.17
C LEU A 815 -2.79 -17.05 0.11
N ALA A 816 -3.54 -17.52 -0.89
CA ALA A 816 -4.94 -17.86 -0.70
C ALA A 816 -5.12 -18.95 0.37
N ASN A 817 -4.30 -20.01 0.35
CA ASN A 817 -4.37 -21.06 1.36
C ASN A 817 -3.95 -20.56 2.76
N PHE A 818 -3.00 -19.64 2.83
CA PHE A 818 -2.57 -19.02 4.08
C PHE A 818 -3.73 -18.27 4.75
N LEU A 819 -4.47 -17.46 3.98
CA LEU A 819 -5.65 -16.75 4.45
C LEU A 819 -6.79 -17.71 4.85
N GLU A 820 -7.13 -18.68 3.99
CA GLU A 820 -8.21 -19.66 4.25
C GLU A 820 -8.00 -20.40 5.58
N LYS A 821 -6.77 -20.86 5.84
CA LYS A 821 -6.45 -21.60 7.07
C LYS A 821 -6.36 -20.74 8.32
N GLY A 822 -6.27 -19.43 8.17
CA GLY A 822 -6.18 -18.50 9.29
C GLY A 822 -7.49 -18.36 10.06
N GLY A 823 -8.63 -18.74 9.47
CA GLY A 823 -9.95 -18.53 10.09
C GLY A 823 -10.17 -17.07 10.50
N GLY A 824 -9.67 -16.12 9.68
CA GLY A 824 -9.70 -14.68 9.95
C GLY A 824 -8.57 -14.14 10.85
N LYS A 825 -7.72 -15.01 11.42
CA LYS A 825 -6.60 -14.59 12.30
C LYS A 825 -5.30 -14.29 11.55
N ARG A 826 -5.10 -14.90 10.39
CA ARG A 826 -3.95 -14.65 9.52
C ARG A 826 -4.32 -13.57 8.52
N LYS A 827 -3.38 -12.67 8.24
CA LYS A 827 -3.59 -11.54 7.33
C LYS A 827 -2.45 -11.37 6.36
N ILE A 828 -2.76 -10.80 5.21
CA ILE A 828 -1.76 -10.19 4.33
C ILE A 828 -1.97 -8.68 4.45
N GLU A 829 -1.27 -8.06 5.40
CA GLU A 829 -1.45 -6.64 5.76
C GLU A 829 -1.09 -5.70 4.61
N GLY A 830 -0.06 -6.07 3.83
CA GLY A 830 0.32 -5.34 2.63
C GLY A 830 0.91 -6.27 1.58
N MET A 831 0.58 -6.04 0.31
CA MET A 831 1.20 -6.71 -0.83
C MET A 831 1.50 -5.69 -1.93
N GLU A 832 2.69 -5.76 -2.50
CA GLU A 832 3.18 -4.79 -3.48
C GLU A 832 3.81 -5.52 -4.66
N VAL A 833 3.44 -5.10 -5.86
CA VAL A 833 3.87 -5.76 -7.10
C VAL A 833 4.58 -4.75 -8.00
N PHE A 834 5.74 -5.16 -8.51
CA PHE A 834 6.66 -4.35 -9.31
C PHE A 834 6.95 -5.04 -10.64
N PRO A 835 6.21 -4.71 -11.71
CA PRO A 835 6.52 -5.15 -13.07
C PRO A 835 7.78 -4.43 -13.60
N MET A 836 8.92 -5.12 -13.62
CA MET A 836 10.22 -4.57 -14.03
C MET A 836 10.39 -4.57 -15.55
N ARG A 837 10.95 -3.50 -16.11
CA ARG A 837 11.00 -3.24 -17.56
C ARG A 837 12.36 -2.70 -17.98
N ASP A 838 12.68 -2.91 -19.25
CA ASP A 838 13.83 -2.32 -19.94
C ASP A 838 13.42 -1.14 -20.84
N GLY A 839 12.29 -0.51 -20.50
CA GLY A 839 11.62 0.52 -21.31
C GLY A 839 10.53 -0.04 -22.25
N SER A 840 10.32 -1.36 -22.26
CA SER A 840 9.25 -2.01 -23.02
C SER A 840 7.91 -2.07 -22.28
N GLN A 841 6.82 -2.18 -23.05
CA GLN A 841 5.45 -2.35 -22.53
C GLN A 841 5.19 -3.75 -21.93
N VAL A 842 6.10 -4.71 -22.09
CA VAL A 842 5.99 -6.03 -21.45
C VAL A 842 7.04 -6.14 -20.36
N PRO A 843 6.67 -6.43 -19.09
CA PRO A 843 7.66 -6.56 -18.05
C PRO A 843 8.50 -7.81 -18.31
N HIS A 844 9.82 -7.74 -18.09
CA HIS A 844 10.69 -8.91 -18.22
C HIS A 844 10.73 -9.75 -16.94
N THR A 845 10.46 -9.11 -15.79
CA THR A 845 10.47 -9.70 -14.45
C THR A 845 9.33 -9.10 -13.64
N ILE A 846 8.71 -9.90 -12.78
CA ILE A 846 7.71 -9.43 -11.82
C ILE A 846 8.28 -9.66 -10.42
N GLN A 847 8.50 -8.60 -9.67
CA GLN A 847 8.84 -8.71 -8.26
C GLN A 847 7.64 -8.44 -7.38
N VAL A 848 7.61 -9.07 -6.21
CA VAL A 848 6.57 -8.89 -5.21
C VAL A 848 7.17 -8.84 -3.83
N ARG A 849 6.65 -7.94 -3.00
CA ARG A 849 6.88 -7.89 -1.55
C ARG A 849 5.54 -7.99 -0.83
N TRP A 850 5.46 -8.77 0.24
CA TRP A 850 4.25 -8.80 1.06
C TRP A 850 4.56 -9.03 2.54
N ILE A 851 3.59 -8.68 3.38
CA ILE A 851 3.66 -8.76 4.84
C ILE A 851 2.62 -9.79 5.29
N GLU A 852 3.09 -10.93 5.80
CA GLU A 852 2.23 -11.94 6.43
C GLU A 852 2.14 -11.68 7.93
N VAL A 853 0.92 -11.58 8.44
CA VAL A 853 0.65 -11.61 9.88
C VAL A 853 0.15 -13.00 10.23
N ASP A 854 0.91 -13.70 11.07
CA ASP A 854 0.53 -15.03 11.52
C ASP A 854 -0.62 -15.00 12.55
N GLU A 855 -1.08 -16.17 12.99
CA GLU A 855 -2.19 -16.30 13.94
C GLU A 855 -1.89 -15.75 15.35
N PHE A 856 -0.64 -15.41 15.63
CA PHE A 856 -0.17 -14.79 16.88
C PHE A 856 0.06 -13.28 16.74
N GLY A 857 -0.14 -12.72 15.54
CA GLY A 857 0.11 -11.31 15.27
C GLY A 857 1.54 -10.98 14.89
N ASN A 858 2.39 -11.97 14.60
CA ASN A 858 3.76 -11.68 14.16
C ASN A 858 3.79 -11.36 12.67
N SER A 859 4.29 -10.17 12.33
CA SER A 859 4.49 -9.74 10.95
C SER A 859 5.80 -10.28 10.37
N ASN A 860 5.74 -10.80 9.15
CA ASN A 860 6.87 -11.33 8.40
C ASN A 860 6.88 -10.75 6.98
N VAL A 861 7.97 -10.11 6.60
CA VAL A 861 8.16 -9.58 5.24
C VAL A 861 8.74 -10.67 4.35
N HIS A 862 8.15 -10.82 3.18
CA HIS A 862 8.57 -11.77 2.17
C HIS A 862 8.78 -11.07 0.83
N MET A 863 9.71 -11.61 0.04
CA MET A 863 10.07 -11.06 -1.27
C MET A 863 10.27 -12.20 -2.26
N ARG A 864 9.77 -12.03 -3.49
CA ARG A 864 9.92 -12.99 -4.59
C ARG A 864 10.11 -12.27 -5.93
N SER A 865 10.77 -12.96 -6.86
CA SER A 865 10.99 -12.53 -8.23
C SER A 865 10.55 -13.64 -9.20
N PHE A 866 9.82 -13.29 -10.24
CA PHE A 866 9.32 -14.22 -11.24
C PHE A 866 9.73 -13.77 -12.66
N PRO A 867 10.39 -14.63 -13.45
CA PRO A 867 10.72 -14.28 -14.82
C PRO A 867 9.46 -14.24 -15.67
N ASN A 868 9.30 -13.20 -16.48
CA ASN A 868 8.13 -12.97 -17.32
C ASN A 868 8.44 -13.08 -18.82
N ASN A 869 9.65 -13.51 -19.18
CA ASN A 869 10.04 -13.76 -20.55
C ASN A 869 9.94 -15.25 -20.91
N PRO A 870 9.37 -15.59 -22.09
CA PRO A 870 9.53 -16.92 -22.65
C PRO A 870 11.01 -17.24 -22.80
N PRO A 871 11.45 -18.46 -22.45
CA PRO A 871 12.84 -18.86 -22.68
C PRO A 871 13.17 -18.71 -24.17
N ALA A 872 14.39 -18.26 -24.46
CA ALA A 872 14.91 -18.24 -25.81
C ALA A 872 14.76 -19.64 -26.43
N ARG A 873 14.32 -19.72 -27.70
CA ARG A 873 14.25 -21.03 -28.37
C ARG A 873 15.67 -21.64 -28.34
N PRO A 874 15.81 -22.90 -27.91
CA PRO A 874 17.10 -23.57 -27.87
C PRO A 874 17.74 -23.68 -29.26
#